data_AF-A0A7C1IBD3-F1
#
_entry.id   AF-A0A7C1IBD3-F1
#
_cell.length_a   1.000
_cell.length_b   1.000
_cell.length_c   1.000
_cell.angle_alpha   90.00
_cell.angle_beta   90.00
_cell.angle_gamma   90.00
#
_symmetry.space_group_name_H-M   'P 1'
#
loop_
_entity.id
_entity.type
_entity.pdbx_description
1 polymer ?
#
loop_
_entity_poly.entity_id
_entity_poly.type
_entity_poly.pdbx_seq_one_letter_code
_entity_poly.pdbx_strand_id
1 'polypeptide(L)'
;MKRLLMVCTGLLVFIGMCAQSDTLFFVSSFGSDTNPGTKEAPFLTLQKAAEAVEQLAKKDVDNIRVFIRGGTYALESPLVIDQSVAGKKDGRIIFQAYGEEQPVISGGIQITGWEPHVGGIWKAPAKGLVFRQLYVNDRRAIRCRQPNPGAYYRLKAWDLPGRRIVIRSDQISRWENFEKVEMVLQQFWAESYLRLKSFSLYGTSGGVDAYVTIQDEERGILFPRPYPAKEHGQVFHFENAYAFLDMPGEWYLDLSSDTVYYKPRSYEDMEYVRVTAPRTVTLLLVQGTPEHPVRNLVFQGITFAHSTWTYPGEHGYLNMQAGQFNLSADSLNNQYIGRPPAAITVMNAENVQFHRNTFRHLGAVGLDMVSGTSRCLITGNIIRDIAGSGISVGKFTMNEETEAHVPYDPENKQEICTNDIIRNNVIFRTGCDYYGTSAIVAGYPAGMKIEHNIIQDIPYSGISVGYGWTQAPNAMRDNRIANNRISGVVNMMADGAAIYTLSMQPGTIISGNHIYGIKRSDWAQDAPVTGIFLDEATSGTGEKLFILRNNLIEASNFSRYNFHAIGLVVLDNNYDYSHQIGATEVKDHAGLEPAYMDLESTLGKNDLPVCKTKDIVMMTEFRDEAEAVQKYECHQSAEGVWPVVVHAASGNRMTVWDEWMKTFMQPPPGAEKGATWVPMERIHDYQNGVVR
;
A
#
# COMPACT_ATOMS: atom_id res chain seq x y z
N MET A 1 47.35 49.25 -48.28
CA MET A 1 46.48 48.94 -47.13
C MET A 1 45.10 49.56 -47.34
N LYS A 2 44.14 48.79 -47.88
CA LYS A 2 42.73 49.21 -48.01
C LYS A 2 41.91 48.39 -47.03
N ARG A 3 41.23 49.05 -46.09
CA ARG A 3 40.30 48.43 -45.13
C ARG A 3 38.91 48.35 -45.79
N LEU A 4 38.35 47.14 -45.84
CA LEU A 4 36.96 46.88 -46.20
C LEU A 4 36.20 46.64 -44.89
N LEU A 5 35.23 47.52 -44.58
CA LEU A 5 34.34 47.38 -43.42
C LEU A 5 33.03 46.77 -43.94
N MET A 6 32.75 45.52 -43.54
CA MET A 6 31.50 44.83 -43.85
C MET A 6 30.55 45.01 -42.66
N VAL A 7 29.45 45.74 -42.87
CA VAL A 7 28.40 45.95 -41.86
C VAL A 7 27.36 44.84 -42.03
N CYS A 8 27.35 43.86 -41.13
CA CYS A 8 26.27 42.89 -41.01
C CYS A 8 25.12 43.51 -40.21
N THR A 9 24.00 43.76 -40.88
CA THR A 9 22.74 44.17 -40.24
C THR A 9 22.02 42.92 -39.75
N GLY A 10 22.07 42.65 -38.45
CA GLY A 10 21.33 41.55 -37.82
C GLY A 10 19.86 41.89 -37.68
N LEU A 11 19.00 41.14 -38.37
CA LEU A 11 17.54 41.17 -38.22
C LEU A 11 17.18 40.34 -36.97
N LEU A 12 16.90 40.99 -35.84
CA LEU A 12 16.35 40.33 -34.65
C LEU A 12 14.88 39.99 -34.92
N VAL A 13 14.61 38.74 -35.28
CA VAL A 13 13.26 38.17 -35.24
C VAL A 13 12.94 37.85 -33.78
N PHE A 14 12.18 38.72 -33.12
CA PHE A 14 11.53 38.40 -31.85
C PHE A 14 10.45 37.34 -32.13
N ILE A 15 10.79 36.07 -31.96
CA ILE A 15 9.79 35.01 -31.81
C ILE A 15 9.21 35.19 -30.42
N GLY A 16 8.08 35.88 -30.32
CA GLY A 16 7.28 35.90 -29.10
C GLY A 16 6.77 34.49 -28.83
N MET A 17 7.46 33.76 -27.94
CA MET A 17 6.84 32.63 -27.24
C MET A 17 5.71 33.21 -26.38
N CYS A 18 4.49 33.12 -26.89
CA CYS A 18 3.30 33.39 -26.10
C CYS A 18 3.22 32.27 -25.06
N ALA A 19 3.67 32.54 -23.83
CA ALA A 19 3.40 31.66 -22.69
C ALA A 19 1.88 31.63 -22.50
N GLN A 20 1.25 30.50 -22.84
CA GLN A 20 -0.19 30.34 -22.69
C GLN A 20 -0.51 30.31 -21.19
N SER A 21 -1.39 31.20 -20.73
CA SER A 21 -1.77 31.26 -19.32
C SER A 21 -2.61 30.05 -18.93
N ASP A 22 -2.29 29.42 -17.79
CA ASP A 22 -3.10 28.34 -17.23
C ASP A 22 -4.55 28.80 -17.02
N THR A 23 -5.51 27.99 -17.45
CA THR A 23 -6.89 28.13 -16.99
C THR A 23 -6.99 27.52 -15.59
N LEU A 24 -7.45 28.31 -14.62
CA LEU A 24 -7.45 27.92 -13.21
C LEU A 24 -8.85 27.56 -12.72
N PHE A 25 -8.97 26.40 -12.07
CA PHE A 25 -10.14 26.00 -11.31
C PHE A 25 -9.78 25.75 -9.84
N PHE A 26 -10.76 25.91 -8.96
CA PHE A 26 -10.64 25.68 -7.53
C PHE A 26 -11.77 24.78 -7.03
N VAL A 27 -11.43 23.81 -6.20
CA VAL A 27 -12.37 22.90 -5.53
C VAL A 27 -12.23 23.08 -4.03
N SER A 28 -13.35 23.22 -3.31
CA SER A 28 -13.37 23.39 -1.85
C SER A 28 -14.58 22.69 -1.24
N SER A 29 -14.42 22.12 -0.05
CA SER A 29 -15.51 21.58 0.76
C SER A 29 -16.57 22.62 1.17
N PHE A 30 -16.29 23.91 0.98
CA PHE A 30 -17.23 25.03 1.19
C PHE A 30 -17.74 25.65 -0.11
N GLY A 31 -17.44 25.05 -1.27
CA GLY A 31 -17.85 25.51 -2.59
C GLY A 31 -19.29 25.17 -2.96
N SER A 32 -19.63 25.37 -4.23
CA SER A 32 -20.88 24.92 -4.85
C SER A 32 -20.63 24.53 -6.29
N ASP A 33 -21.24 23.46 -6.77
CA ASP A 33 -21.10 23.02 -8.17
C ASP A 33 -21.87 23.90 -9.17
N THR A 34 -22.65 24.86 -8.67
CA THR A 34 -23.23 25.94 -9.47
C THR A 34 -22.27 27.12 -9.65
N ASN A 35 -21.14 27.15 -8.94
CA ASN A 35 -20.16 28.21 -9.05
C ASN A 35 -19.33 28.07 -10.34
N PRO A 36 -18.64 29.13 -10.80
CA PRO A 36 -17.76 29.06 -11.97
C PRO A 36 -16.43 28.35 -11.73
N GLY A 37 -16.11 27.95 -10.49
CA GLY A 37 -14.84 27.30 -10.14
C GLY A 37 -13.66 28.27 -9.97
N THR A 38 -13.92 29.56 -9.74
CA THR A 38 -12.87 30.54 -9.43
C THR A 38 -12.39 30.43 -7.98
N LYS A 39 -11.32 31.12 -7.61
CA LYS A 39 -10.81 31.10 -6.23
C LYS A 39 -11.85 31.62 -5.22
N GLU A 40 -12.60 32.65 -5.59
CA GLU A 40 -13.62 33.29 -4.77
C GLU A 40 -14.95 32.51 -4.79
N ALA A 41 -15.21 31.75 -5.84
CA ALA A 41 -16.40 30.92 -6.00
C ALA A 41 -15.98 29.52 -6.54
N PRO A 42 -15.40 28.66 -5.66
CA PRO A 42 -14.90 27.35 -6.05
C PRO A 42 -16.03 26.34 -6.27
N PHE A 43 -15.74 25.29 -7.05
CA PHE A 43 -16.59 24.10 -7.13
C PHE A 43 -16.63 23.38 -5.78
N LEU A 44 -17.69 22.60 -5.53
CA LEU A 44 -17.80 21.75 -4.36
C LEU A 44 -17.12 20.40 -4.58
N THR A 45 -17.32 19.80 -5.76
CA THR A 45 -16.92 18.42 -6.05
C THR A 45 -15.77 18.34 -7.06
N LEU A 46 -15.01 17.24 -6.96
CA LEU A 46 -13.96 16.91 -7.92
C LEU A 46 -14.55 16.50 -9.29
N GLN A 47 -15.73 15.88 -9.27
CA GLN A 47 -16.49 15.53 -10.47
C GLN A 47 -16.79 16.79 -11.29
N LYS A 48 -17.27 17.86 -10.64
CA LYS A 48 -17.55 19.11 -11.34
C LYS A 48 -16.31 19.74 -11.95
N ALA A 49 -15.18 19.67 -11.25
CA ALA A 49 -13.91 20.14 -11.80
C ALA A 49 -13.46 19.29 -13.00
N ALA A 50 -13.58 17.97 -12.94
CA ALA A 50 -13.25 17.08 -14.06
C ALA A 50 -14.15 17.33 -15.28
N GLU A 51 -15.46 17.54 -15.09
CA GLU A 51 -16.37 17.95 -16.17
C GLU A 51 -15.94 19.28 -16.81
N ALA A 52 -15.56 20.27 -16.00
CA ALA A 52 -15.11 21.57 -16.51
C ALA A 52 -13.80 21.45 -17.31
N VAL A 53 -12.87 20.63 -16.82
CA VAL A 53 -11.63 20.27 -17.51
C VAL A 53 -11.94 19.59 -18.85
N GLU A 54 -12.81 18.58 -18.86
CA GLU A 54 -13.23 17.87 -20.06
C GLU A 54 -13.84 18.80 -21.11
N GLN A 55 -14.73 19.72 -20.70
CA GLN A 55 -15.35 20.69 -21.60
C GLN A 55 -14.33 21.63 -22.27
N LEU A 56 -13.26 21.98 -21.56
CA LEU A 56 -12.16 22.79 -22.09
C LEU A 56 -11.21 21.96 -22.97
N ALA A 57 -10.90 20.73 -22.58
CA ALA A 57 -10.08 19.81 -23.37
C ALA A 57 -10.71 19.51 -24.74
N LYS A 58 -12.04 19.36 -24.79
CA LYS A 58 -12.81 19.24 -26.05
C LYS A 58 -12.68 20.47 -26.97
N LYS A 59 -12.30 21.63 -26.44
CA LYS A 59 -12.04 22.88 -27.17
C LYS A 59 -10.55 23.13 -27.39
N ASP A 60 -9.72 22.09 -27.28
CA ASP A 60 -8.27 22.13 -27.45
C ASP A 60 -7.54 23.08 -26.47
N VAL A 61 -8.11 23.28 -25.29
CA VAL A 61 -7.42 23.92 -24.14
C VAL A 61 -6.81 22.82 -23.28
N ASP A 62 -5.49 22.81 -23.19
CA ASP A 62 -4.74 21.74 -22.52
C ASP A 62 -3.77 22.23 -21.43
N ASN A 63 -3.69 23.54 -21.16
CA ASN A 63 -3.03 24.12 -19.97
C ASN A 63 -4.08 24.46 -18.92
N ILE A 64 -4.45 23.48 -18.09
CA ILE A 64 -5.50 23.61 -17.09
C ILE A 64 -4.95 23.18 -15.73
N ARG A 65 -5.23 23.97 -14.70
CA ARG A 65 -4.81 23.67 -13.32
C ARG A 65 -6.00 23.72 -12.39
N VAL A 66 -6.25 22.61 -11.72
CA VAL A 66 -7.27 22.45 -10.68
C VAL A 66 -6.57 22.47 -9.32
N PHE A 67 -6.82 23.52 -8.54
CA PHE A 67 -6.39 23.62 -7.15
C PHE A 67 -7.44 23.02 -6.23
N ILE A 68 -7.04 22.03 -5.43
CA ILE A 68 -7.90 21.36 -4.47
C ILE A 68 -7.55 21.88 -3.08
N ARG A 69 -8.50 22.54 -2.43
CA ARG A 69 -8.36 23.05 -1.06
C ARG A 69 -8.35 21.90 -0.05
N GLY A 70 -7.74 22.10 1.10
CA GLY A 70 -7.72 21.16 2.21
C GLY A 70 -9.13 20.77 2.65
N GLY A 71 -9.30 19.50 2.98
CA GLY A 71 -10.60 18.91 3.29
C GLY A 71 -10.68 17.45 2.85
N THR A 72 -11.74 16.77 3.24
CA THR A 72 -12.03 15.40 2.80
C THR A 72 -13.15 15.42 1.76
N TYR A 73 -12.85 14.90 0.58
CA TYR A 73 -13.76 14.78 -0.55
C TYR A 73 -14.18 13.32 -0.67
N ALA A 74 -15.33 13.00 -0.08
CA ALA A 74 -15.89 11.65 -0.13
C ALA A 74 -16.39 11.33 -1.54
N LEU A 75 -16.00 10.17 -2.07
CA LEU A 75 -16.42 9.63 -3.34
C LEU A 75 -17.41 8.49 -3.11
N GLU A 76 -18.48 8.48 -3.90
CA GLU A 76 -19.38 7.32 -3.99
C GLU A 76 -18.99 6.43 -5.17
N SER A 77 -18.52 7.06 -6.25
CA SER A 77 -18.02 6.44 -7.48
C SER A 77 -16.65 7.01 -7.84
N PRO A 78 -15.86 6.32 -8.69
CA PRO A 78 -14.55 6.80 -9.12
C PRO A 78 -14.63 8.20 -9.76
N LEU A 79 -13.60 9.01 -9.54
CA LEU A 79 -13.29 10.14 -10.42
C LEU A 79 -12.73 9.59 -11.73
N VAL A 80 -13.44 9.77 -12.84
CA VAL A 80 -13.02 9.23 -14.14
C VAL A 80 -12.38 10.34 -14.97
N ILE A 81 -11.18 10.07 -15.48
CA ILE A 81 -10.48 10.90 -16.46
C ILE A 81 -10.22 10.01 -17.67
N ASP A 82 -11.02 10.17 -18.71
CA ASP A 82 -10.92 9.35 -19.92
C ASP A 82 -10.22 10.07 -21.09
N GLN A 83 -10.17 9.41 -22.24
CA GLN A 83 -9.59 9.94 -23.48
C GLN A 83 -10.12 11.32 -23.92
N SER A 84 -11.29 11.76 -23.46
CA SER A 84 -11.83 13.09 -23.74
C SER A 84 -11.04 14.22 -23.06
N VAL A 85 -10.26 13.88 -22.03
CA VAL A 85 -9.42 14.80 -21.25
C VAL A 85 -7.94 14.73 -21.70
N ALA A 86 -7.62 14.01 -22.77
CA ALA A 86 -6.24 13.88 -23.22
C ALA A 86 -5.64 15.24 -23.65
N GLY A 87 -4.48 15.61 -23.09
CA GLY A 87 -3.70 16.75 -23.57
C GLY A 87 -3.28 16.51 -25.02
N LYS A 88 -3.81 17.31 -25.96
CA LYS A 88 -3.62 17.10 -27.40
C LYS A 88 -2.30 17.67 -27.94
N LYS A 89 -1.61 18.55 -27.20
CA LYS A 89 -0.33 19.20 -27.59
C LYS A 89 0.69 19.13 -26.45
N ASP A 90 1.54 20.16 -26.31
CA ASP A 90 2.53 20.31 -25.22
C ASP A 90 1.91 20.74 -23.88
N GLY A 91 0.59 21.00 -23.83
CA GLY A 91 -0.08 21.46 -22.61
C GLY A 91 -0.23 20.37 -21.54
N ARG A 92 -0.39 20.80 -20.29
CA ARG A 92 -0.61 19.90 -19.13
C ARG A 92 -1.89 20.21 -18.37
N ILE A 93 -2.56 19.13 -17.97
CA ILE A 93 -3.68 19.18 -17.03
C ILE A 93 -3.15 18.76 -15.65
N ILE A 94 -3.29 19.64 -14.65
CA ILE A 94 -2.71 19.46 -13.32
C ILE A 94 -3.81 19.52 -12.27
N PHE A 95 -4.02 18.43 -11.54
CA PHE A 95 -4.81 18.40 -10.31
C PHE A 95 -3.83 18.46 -9.14
N GLN A 96 -3.90 19.52 -8.33
CA GLN A 96 -2.93 19.70 -7.26
C GLN A 96 -3.53 20.31 -5.99
N ALA A 97 -2.92 20.02 -4.85
CA ALA A 97 -3.19 20.72 -3.60
C ALA A 97 -2.99 22.24 -3.74
N TYR A 98 -3.78 23.01 -2.98
CA TYR A 98 -3.62 24.46 -2.87
C TYR A 98 -2.57 24.83 -1.82
N GLY A 99 -1.35 25.15 -2.26
CA GLY A 99 -0.24 25.43 -1.36
C GLY A 99 0.14 24.20 -0.53
N GLU A 100 0.26 24.37 0.80
CA GLU A 100 0.57 23.28 1.74
C GLU A 100 -0.68 22.59 2.32
N GLU A 101 -1.89 22.98 1.86
CA GLU A 101 -3.14 22.35 2.29
C GLU A 101 -3.15 20.86 1.88
N GLN A 102 -3.79 20.00 2.68
CA GLN A 102 -3.76 18.54 2.51
C GLN A 102 -5.15 18.00 2.11
N PRO A 103 -5.51 17.99 0.81
CA PRO A 103 -6.77 17.42 0.36
C PRO A 103 -6.73 15.88 0.44
N VAL A 104 -7.82 15.30 0.95
CA VAL A 104 -8.02 13.84 1.04
C VAL A 104 -9.18 13.44 0.13
N ILE A 105 -8.88 12.73 -0.95
CA ILE A 105 -9.87 12.03 -1.77
C ILE A 105 -10.16 10.70 -1.08
N SER A 106 -11.40 10.50 -0.64
CA SER A 106 -11.73 9.35 0.20
C SER A 106 -12.88 8.51 -0.34
N GLY A 107 -12.73 7.19 -0.36
CA GLY A 107 -13.83 6.24 -0.61
C GLY A 107 -14.59 5.83 0.65
N GLY A 108 -14.31 6.48 1.79
CA GLY A 108 -14.77 6.10 3.11
C GLY A 108 -16.00 6.87 3.57
N ILE A 109 -16.76 6.24 4.45
CA ILE A 109 -17.95 6.80 5.11
C ILE A 109 -17.80 6.71 6.63
N GLN A 110 -18.30 7.71 7.36
CA GLN A 110 -18.29 7.70 8.81
C GLN A 110 -19.36 6.76 9.37
N ILE A 111 -18.97 5.85 10.25
CA ILE A 111 -19.87 5.04 11.08
C ILE A 111 -20.26 5.87 12.31
N THR A 112 -21.56 6.02 12.52
CA THR A 112 -22.16 6.89 13.56
C THR A 112 -23.26 6.15 14.30
N GLY A 113 -23.66 6.67 15.48
CA GLY A 113 -24.66 6.02 16.32
C GLY A 113 -24.08 4.91 17.19
N TRP A 114 -22.86 5.12 17.71
CA TRP A 114 -22.21 4.19 18.62
C TRP A 114 -22.90 4.19 19.98
N GLU A 115 -23.24 3.00 20.48
CA GLU A 115 -23.77 2.79 21.82
C GLU A 115 -22.93 1.76 22.60
N PRO A 116 -22.83 1.92 23.94
CA PRO A 116 -22.15 0.93 24.77
C PRO A 116 -22.78 -0.46 24.63
N HIS A 117 -21.92 -1.47 24.63
CA HIS A 117 -22.29 -2.87 24.63
C HIS A 117 -21.53 -3.62 25.75
N VAL A 118 -21.78 -4.93 25.89
CA VAL A 118 -21.17 -5.74 26.95
C VAL A 118 -19.64 -5.84 26.79
N GLY A 119 -18.91 -5.96 27.90
CA GLY A 119 -17.47 -6.26 27.88
C GLY A 119 -16.56 -5.13 27.38
N GLY A 120 -17.03 -3.89 27.46
CA GLY A 120 -16.30 -2.71 26.96
C GLY A 120 -16.33 -2.59 25.44
N ILE A 121 -17.14 -3.41 24.77
CA ILE A 121 -17.41 -3.30 23.33
C ILE A 121 -18.44 -2.20 23.11
N TRP A 122 -18.38 -1.55 21.97
CA TRP A 122 -19.37 -0.63 21.46
C TRP A 122 -19.95 -1.17 20.17
N LYS A 123 -21.18 -0.77 19.82
CA LYS A 123 -21.80 -1.17 18.56
C LYS A 123 -22.50 0.00 17.86
N ALA A 124 -22.61 -0.08 16.55
CA ALA A 124 -23.29 0.91 15.71
C ALA A 124 -23.94 0.23 14.50
N PRO A 125 -25.02 0.80 13.92
CA PRO A 125 -25.61 0.28 12.69
C PRO A 125 -24.63 0.42 11.51
N ALA A 126 -24.44 -0.67 10.75
CA ALA A 126 -23.59 -0.69 9.56
C ALA A 126 -24.27 -0.06 8.33
N LYS A 127 -25.60 0.07 8.33
CA LYS A 127 -26.39 0.73 7.27
C LYS A 127 -26.18 0.09 5.90
N GLY A 128 -26.09 -1.23 5.85
CA GLY A 128 -25.87 -2.03 4.65
C GLY A 128 -24.45 -1.98 4.10
N LEU A 129 -23.50 -1.39 4.82
CA LEU A 129 -22.10 -1.36 4.41
C LEU A 129 -21.45 -2.74 4.57
N VAL A 130 -20.72 -3.16 3.55
CA VAL A 130 -19.85 -4.34 3.59
C VAL A 130 -18.42 -3.88 3.39
N PHE A 131 -17.54 -4.23 4.33
CA PHE A 131 -16.14 -3.80 4.32
C PHE A 131 -15.25 -4.81 5.03
N ARG A 132 -13.96 -4.78 4.70
CA ARG A 132 -12.92 -5.65 5.29
C ARG A 132 -11.89 -4.89 6.11
N GLN A 133 -11.96 -3.56 6.13
CA GLN A 133 -11.10 -2.69 6.93
C GLN A 133 -11.96 -1.66 7.67
N LEU A 134 -11.50 -1.24 8.85
CA LEU A 134 -12.11 -0.16 9.63
C LEU A 134 -10.98 0.73 10.16
N TYR A 135 -11.19 2.04 10.16
CA TYR A 135 -10.20 3.01 10.62
C TYR A 135 -10.81 3.84 11.74
N VAL A 136 -10.14 3.90 12.89
CA VAL A 136 -10.57 4.67 14.07
C VAL A 136 -9.53 5.75 14.33
N ASN A 137 -9.94 7.02 14.27
CA ASN A 137 -9.05 8.18 14.35
C ASN A 137 -7.86 8.09 13.38
N ASP A 138 -8.13 7.74 12.12
CA ASP A 138 -7.12 7.59 11.05
C ASP A 138 -6.11 6.45 11.29
N ARG A 139 -6.43 5.52 12.20
CA ARG A 139 -5.63 4.32 12.48
C ARG A 139 -6.40 3.05 12.15
N ARG A 140 -5.79 2.15 11.36
CA ARG A 140 -6.34 0.83 11.05
C ARG A 140 -6.71 0.07 12.33
N ALA A 141 -7.95 -0.40 12.42
CA ALA A 141 -8.44 -1.32 13.43
C ALA A 141 -8.25 -2.77 12.95
N ILE A 142 -8.12 -3.70 13.89
CA ILE A 142 -7.85 -5.11 13.60
C ILE A 142 -9.19 -5.79 13.34
N ARG A 143 -9.36 -6.43 12.18
CA ARG A 143 -10.51 -7.32 11.98
C ARG A 143 -10.32 -8.49 12.95
N CYS A 144 -11.27 -8.68 13.85
CA CYS A 144 -11.10 -9.57 15.00
C CYS A 144 -10.66 -10.97 14.58
N ARG A 145 -9.63 -11.49 15.25
CA ARG A 145 -8.98 -12.74 14.86
C ARG A 145 -8.50 -13.55 16.05
N GLN A 146 -8.40 -14.86 15.86
CA GLN A 146 -7.74 -15.74 16.81
C GLN A 146 -6.70 -16.66 16.15
N PRO A 147 -5.53 -16.85 16.80
CA PRO A 147 -5.10 -16.08 17.96
C PRO A 147 -4.84 -14.61 17.58
N ASN A 148 -4.76 -13.76 18.61
CA ASN A 148 -4.46 -12.34 18.46
C ASN A 148 -3.14 -12.10 17.69
N PRO A 149 -2.99 -10.95 17.01
CA PRO A 149 -1.78 -10.62 16.26
C PRO A 149 -0.49 -10.87 17.05
N GLY A 150 0.51 -11.43 16.37
CA GLY A 150 1.78 -11.87 16.97
C GLY A 150 1.84 -13.37 17.28
N ALA A 151 0.70 -14.06 17.30
CA ALA A 151 0.61 -15.50 17.42
C ALA A 151 -0.13 -16.11 16.22
N TYR A 152 0.13 -17.40 15.96
CA TYR A 152 -0.56 -18.18 14.94
C TYR A 152 -0.68 -19.66 15.32
N TYR A 153 -1.61 -20.36 14.68
CA TYR A 153 -1.71 -21.82 14.74
C TYR A 153 -0.88 -22.47 13.63
N ARG A 154 -0.67 -23.78 13.76
CA ARG A 154 -0.01 -24.62 12.74
C ARG A 154 -0.88 -25.80 12.37
N LEU A 155 -0.99 -26.07 11.08
CA LEU A 155 -1.67 -27.25 10.56
C LEU A 155 -1.03 -28.53 11.09
N LYS A 156 -1.87 -29.52 11.38
CA LYS A 156 -1.43 -30.88 11.72
C LYS A 156 -1.12 -31.67 10.44
N ALA A 157 -2.05 -31.64 9.49
CA ALA A 157 -1.95 -32.39 8.25
C ALA A 157 -2.95 -31.87 7.21
N TRP A 158 -2.84 -32.45 6.01
CA TRP A 158 -3.81 -32.33 4.94
C TRP A 158 -4.47 -33.69 4.70
N ASP A 159 -5.80 -33.72 4.65
CA ASP A 159 -6.54 -34.89 4.19
C ASP A 159 -6.92 -34.69 2.72
N LEU A 160 -5.99 -35.02 1.83
CA LEU A 160 -6.15 -34.83 0.39
C LEU A 160 -7.30 -35.66 -0.18
N PRO A 161 -7.49 -36.96 0.15
CA PRO A 161 -8.62 -37.74 -0.37
C PRO A 161 -9.98 -37.18 0.04
N GLY A 162 -10.13 -36.74 1.28
CA GLY A 162 -11.38 -36.13 1.76
C GLY A 162 -11.53 -34.64 1.40
N ARG A 163 -10.47 -34.01 0.87
CA ARG A 163 -10.36 -32.56 0.62
C ARG A 163 -10.69 -31.74 1.88
N ARG A 164 -9.99 -32.05 2.98
CA ARG A 164 -10.15 -31.43 4.30
C ARG A 164 -8.80 -30.99 4.87
N ILE A 165 -8.84 -29.98 5.72
CA ILE A 165 -7.68 -29.46 6.47
C ILE A 165 -7.71 -30.09 7.86
N VAL A 166 -6.56 -30.53 8.39
CA VAL A 166 -6.46 -31.14 9.73
C VAL A 166 -5.78 -30.18 10.70
N ILE A 167 -6.47 -29.88 11.79
CA ILE A 167 -5.98 -29.02 12.89
C ILE A 167 -6.24 -29.69 14.23
N ARG A 168 -5.76 -29.12 15.33
CA ARG A 168 -6.12 -29.61 16.68
C ARG A 168 -7.57 -29.28 16.99
N SER A 169 -8.27 -30.16 17.69
CA SER A 169 -9.69 -29.97 18.03
C SER A 169 -9.94 -28.76 18.94
N ASP A 170 -8.98 -28.36 19.76
CA ASP A 170 -9.08 -27.20 20.67
C ASP A 170 -8.91 -25.84 19.99
N GLN A 171 -8.55 -25.82 18.70
CA GLN A 171 -8.38 -24.59 17.91
C GLN A 171 -9.66 -24.18 17.17
N ILE A 172 -10.71 -25.00 17.19
CA ILE A 172 -11.95 -24.76 16.46
C ILE A 172 -13.17 -24.96 17.34
N SER A 173 -14.19 -24.16 17.08
CA SER A 173 -15.48 -24.24 17.76
C SER A 173 -16.60 -23.86 16.82
N ARG A 174 -17.84 -24.18 17.19
CA ARG A 174 -19.03 -23.72 16.45
C ARG A 174 -19.31 -22.26 16.78
N TRP A 175 -18.54 -21.34 16.20
CA TRP A 175 -18.78 -19.90 16.32
C TRP A 175 -20.08 -19.49 15.63
N GLU A 176 -20.69 -18.40 16.08
CA GLU A 176 -21.80 -17.77 15.38
C GLU A 176 -21.39 -17.35 13.98
N ASN A 177 -22.33 -17.42 13.03
CA ASN A 177 -22.05 -17.18 11.61
C ASN A 177 -20.87 -18.00 11.09
N PHE A 178 -20.75 -19.27 11.51
CA PHE A 178 -19.59 -20.14 11.23
C PHE A 178 -19.13 -20.12 9.77
N GLU A 179 -20.05 -20.09 8.80
CA GLU A 179 -19.71 -20.07 7.37
C GLU A 179 -19.13 -18.75 6.87
N LYS A 180 -19.19 -17.68 7.68
CA LYS A 180 -18.55 -16.37 7.44
C LYS A 180 -17.19 -16.25 8.12
N VAL A 181 -16.81 -17.20 8.98
CA VAL A 181 -15.46 -17.26 9.55
C VAL A 181 -14.49 -17.64 8.44
N GLU A 182 -13.37 -16.93 8.38
CA GLU A 182 -12.32 -17.14 7.40
C GLU A 182 -11.09 -17.75 8.09
N MET A 183 -10.54 -18.82 7.51
CA MET A 183 -9.20 -19.30 7.82
C MET A 183 -8.21 -18.62 6.87
N VAL A 184 -7.27 -17.85 7.41
CA VAL A 184 -6.16 -17.28 6.64
C VAL A 184 -4.96 -18.20 6.77
N LEU A 185 -4.72 -18.98 5.73
CA LEU A 185 -3.70 -20.01 5.67
C LEU A 185 -2.49 -19.54 4.84
N GLN A 186 -1.30 -19.57 5.43
CA GLN A 186 -0.05 -19.24 4.76
C GLN A 186 0.60 -20.51 4.17
N GLN A 187 0.94 -20.43 2.89
CA GLN A 187 1.60 -21.46 2.11
C GLN A 187 2.82 -20.84 1.39
N PHE A 188 3.96 -20.80 2.07
CA PHE A 188 5.22 -20.26 1.55
C PHE A 188 5.16 -18.78 1.16
N TRP A 189 5.04 -18.47 -0.13
CA TRP A 189 4.97 -17.12 -0.69
C TRP A 189 3.56 -16.56 -0.79
N ALA A 190 2.54 -17.40 -0.57
CA ALA A 190 1.15 -17.06 -0.81
C ALA A 190 0.25 -17.50 0.34
N GLU A 191 -0.78 -16.71 0.58
CA GLU A 191 -1.82 -16.95 1.58
C GLU A 191 -3.16 -17.23 0.92
N SER A 192 -4.03 -17.94 1.63
CA SER A 192 -5.39 -18.21 1.20
C SER A 192 -6.39 -17.88 2.30
N TYR A 193 -7.42 -17.13 1.94
CA TYR A 193 -8.59 -16.82 2.76
C TYR A 193 -9.68 -17.82 2.41
N LEU A 194 -9.95 -18.72 3.34
CA LEU A 194 -10.81 -19.88 3.13
C LEU A 194 -12.03 -19.77 4.03
N ARG A 195 -13.22 -19.59 3.45
CA ARG A 195 -14.46 -19.56 4.26
C ARG A 195 -14.76 -20.96 4.78
N LEU A 196 -15.10 -21.05 6.05
CA LEU A 196 -15.43 -22.34 6.66
C LEU A 196 -16.80 -22.84 6.17
N LYS A 197 -16.97 -24.17 6.16
CA LYS A 197 -18.24 -24.83 5.82
C LYS A 197 -18.70 -25.74 6.94
N SER A 198 -17.83 -26.61 7.42
CA SER A 198 -18.13 -27.50 8.55
C SER A 198 -16.86 -28.05 9.18
N PHE A 199 -16.98 -28.67 10.35
CA PHE A 199 -15.93 -29.49 10.91
C PHE A 199 -16.47 -30.74 11.61
N SER A 200 -15.62 -31.76 11.72
CA SER A 200 -15.88 -32.95 12.54
C SER A 200 -14.64 -33.31 13.36
N LEU A 201 -14.88 -33.73 14.60
CA LEU A 201 -13.83 -34.14 15.52
C LEU A 201 -13.54 -35.64 15.34
N TYR A 202 -12.27 -36.05 15.41
CA TYR A 202 -11.90 -37.46 15.34
C TYR A 202 -10.67 -37.81 16.21
N GLY A 203 -10.61 -39.04 16.71
CA GLY A 203 -9.67 -39.49 17.75
C GLY A 203 -10.38 -40.09 18.97
N THR A 204 -9.67 -40.47 20.02
CA THR A 204 -10.27 -41.07 21.22
C THR A 204 -11.07 -40.04 22.04
N SER A 205 -12.35 -40.38 22.33
CA SER A 205 -13.30 -39.65 23.19
C SER A 205 -13.50 -38.15 22.88
N GLY A 206 -14.05 -37.84 21.71
CA GLY A 206 -14.45 -36.46 21.35
C GLY A 206 -13.46 -35.71 20.45
N GLY A 207 -12.31 -36.31 20.17
CA GLY A 207 -11.36 -35.91 19.12
C GLY A 207 -10.13 -35.17 19.63
N VAL A 208 -8.95 -35.60 19.17
CA VAL A 208 -7.66 -34.90 19.38
C VAL A 208 -7.42 -33.90 18.26
N ASP A 209 -7.94 -34.22 17.07
CA ASP A 209 -7.85 -33.42 15.87
C ASP A 209 -9.26 -33.14 15.32
N ALA A 210 -9.34 -32.16 14.42
CA ALA A 210 -10.55 -31.79 13.69
C ALA A 210 -10.28 -31.81 12.18
N TYR A 211 -11.20 -32.42 11.43
CA TYR A 211 -11.31 -32.22 9.99
C TYR A 211 -12.12 -30.97 9.72
N VAL A 212 -11.51 -29.98 9.07
CA VAL A 212 -12.14 -28.73 8.64
C VAL A 212 -12.46 -28.82 7.15
N THR A 213 -13.71 -28.58 6.81
CA THR A 213 -14.18 -28.44 5.43
C THR A 213 -14.41 -26.96 5.16
N ILE A 214 -13.85 -26.48 4.05
CA ILE A 214 -14.03 -25.11 3.53
C ILE A 214 -15.14 -25.08 2.48
N GLN A 215 -15.60 -23.90 2.10
CA GLN A 215 -16.64 -23.73 1.07
C GLN A 215 -16.23 -24.29 -0.29
N ASP A 216 -17.22 -24.63 -1.12
CA ASP A 216 -17.02 -25.45 -2.32
C ASP A 216 -16.18 -24.76 -3.40
N GLU A 217 -16.28 -23.44 -3.52
CA GLU A 217 -15.51 -22.63 -4.46
C GLU A 217 -14.01 -22.71 -4.16
N GLU A 218 -13.60 -22.34 -2.94
CA GLU A 218 -12.20 -22.42 -2.52
C GLU A 218 -11.69 -23.86 -2.49
N ARG A 219 -12.55 -24.81 -2.07
CA ARG A 219 -12.21 -26.25 -2.07
C ARG A 219 -11.96 -26.78 -3.48
N GLY A 220 -12.69 -26.26 -4.46
CA GLY A 220 -12.56 -26.58 -5.89
C GLY A 220 -11.24 -26.10 -6.49
N ILE A 221 -10.57 -25.13 -5.87
CA ILE A 221 -9.30 -24.55 -6.33
C ILE A 221 -8.12 -25.10 -5.51
N LEU A 222 -8.20 -25.04 -4.18
CA LEU A 222 -7.09 -25.34 -3.25
C LEU A 222 -6.58 -26.78 -3.34
N PHE A 223 -7.49 -27.75 -3.42
CA PHE A 223 -7.14 -29.16 -3.37
C PHE A 223 -6.64 -29.71 -4.70
N PRO A 224 -7.22 -29.33 -5.87
CA PRO A 224 -6.66 -29.73 -7.15
C PRO A 224 -5.31 -29.08 -7.45
N ARG A 225 -5.11 -27.79 -7.13
CA ARG A 225 -3.86 -27.10 -7.48
C ARG A 225 -2.64 -27.72 -6.78
N PRO A 226 -1.51 -27.98 -7.47
CA PRO A 226 -0.31 -28.50 -6.81
C PRO A 226 0.47 -27.40 -6.06
N TYR A 227 0.49 -26.17 -6.57
CA TYR A 227 1.20 -25.03 -5.98
C TYR A 227 0.25 -23.89 -5.59
N PRO A 228 0.54 -23.12 -4.52
CA PRO A 228 1.57 -23.39 -3.50
C PRO A 228 1.36 -24.75 -2.82
N ALA A 229 2.45 -25.42 -2.47
CA ALA A 229 2.39 -26.79 -1.98
C ALA A 229 1.67 -26.88 -0.63
N LYS A 230 1.04 -28.04 -0.40
CA LYS A 230 0.31 -28.36 0.84
C LYS A 230 1.24 -29.13 1.76
N GLU A 231 1.75 -28.45 2.79
CA GLU A 231 2.75 -29.02 3.71
C GLU A 231 2.29 -29.03 5.17
N HIS A 232 2.97 -29.86 5.97
CA HIS A 232 2.75 -29.93 7.40
C HIS A 232 3.26 -28.65 8.09
N GLY A 233 2.60 -28.26 9.20
CA GLY A 233 3.07 -27.13 10.00
C GLY A 233 2.87 -25.74 9.38
N GLN A 234 2.20 -25.66 8.22
CA GLN A 234 1.77 -24.41 7.61
C GLN A 234 0.94 -23.58 8.59
N VAL A 235 1.16 -22.27 8.56
CA VAL A 235 0.68 -21.35 9.59
C VAL A 235 -0.69 -20.80 9.21
N PHE A 236 -1.59 -20.66 10.18
CA PHE A 236 -2.89 -20.06 9.95
C PHE A 236 -3.44 -19.32 11.17
N HIS A 237 -4.46 -18.52 10.93
CA HIS A 237 -5.35 -17.98 11.97
C HIS A 237 -6.80 -17.97 11.46
N PHE A 238 -7.74 -17.78 12.37
CA PHE A 238 -9.14 -17.53 12.04
C PHE A 238 -9.46 -16.06 12.24
N GLU A 239 -10.34 -15.51 11.43
CA GLU A 239 -10.86 -14.15 11.57
C GLU A 239 -12.35 -14.08 11.25
N ASN A 240 -12.97 -12.94 11.58
CA ASN A 240 -14.36 -12.62 11.28
C ASN A 240 -15.40 -13.41 12.11
N ALA A 241 -15.20 -13.51 13.43
CA ALA A 241 -16.22 -13.99 14.35
C ALA A 241 -16.34 -13.07 15.56
N TYR A 242 -17.56 -12.79 16.02
CA TYR A 242 -17.78 -11.97 17.22
C TYR A 242 -17.04 -12.50 18.45
N ALA A 243 -16.90 -13.83 18.55
CA ALA A 243 -16.17 -14.50 19.64
C ALA A 243 -14.68 -14.12 19.71
N PHE A 244 -14.11 -13.56 18.63
CA PHE A 244 -12.70 -13.15 18.58
C PHE A 244 -12.50 -11.70 19.00
N LEU A 245 -13.59 -10.92 19.22
CA LEU A 245 -13.53 -9.52 19.61
C LEU A 245 -13.12 -9.37 21.09
N ASP A 246 -11.85 -9.62 21.39
CA ASP A 246 -11.36 -9.80 22.75
C ASP A 246 -10.25 -8.82 23.15
N MET A 247 -9.57 -8.18 22.20
CA MET A 247 -8.51 -7.21 22.49
C MET A 247 -8.87 -5.78 22.04
N PRO A 248 -8.36 -4.74 22.73
CA PRO A 248 -8.55 -3.36 22.32
C PRO A 248 -8.03 -3.09 20.90
N GLY A 249 -8.81 -2.39 20.09
CA GLY A 249 -8.53 -2.08 18.70
C GLY A 249 -9.13 -3.06 17.69
N GLU A 250 -9.82 -4.11 18.14
CA GLU A 250 -10.52 -5.05 17.27
C GLU A 250 -11.93 -4.63 16.90
N TRP A 251 -12.41 -5.08 15.74
CA TRP A 251 -13.79 -4.89 15.29
C TRP A 251 -14.37 -6.15 14.63
N TYR A 252 -15.71 -6.22 14.61
CA TYR A 252 -16.50 -7.25 13.93
C TYR A 252 -17.67 -6.61 13.19
N LEU A 253 -17.95 -7.04 11.95
CA LEU A 253 -19.16 -6.66 11.22
C LEU A 253 -20.08 -7.88 11.13
N ASP A 254 -21.23 -7.78 11.79
CA ASP A 254 -22.29 -8.78 11.67
C ASP A 254 -23.24 -8.39 10.53
N LEU A 255 -23.10 -9.07 9.39
CA LEU A 255 -23.95 -8.87 8.23
C LEU A 255 -25.40 -9.34 8.46
N SER A 256 -25.64 -10.24 9.42
CA SER A 256 -26.98 -10.76 9.71
C SER A 256 -27.84 -9.76 10.49
N SER A 257 -27.20 -8.97 11.35
CA SER A 257 -27.85 -7.93 12.16
C SER A 257 -27.54 -6.50 11.70
N ASP A 258 -26.83 -6.33 10.58
CA ASP A 258 -26.37 -5.04 10.04
C ASP A 258 -25.69 -4.17 11.11
N THR A 259 -24.81 -4.77 11.91
CA THR A 259 -24.20 -4.12 13.08
C THR A 259 -22.68 -4.24 13.08
N VAL A 260 -21.99 -3.12 13.30
CA VAL A 260 -20.55 -3.07 13.55
C VAL A 260 -20.32 -3.06 15.05
N TYR A 261 -19.39 -3.90 15.52
CA TYR A 261 -18.91 -3.94 16.89
C TYR A 261 -17.44 -3.51 16.92
N TYR A 262 -17.07 -2.76 17.94
CA TYR A 262 -15.70 -2.28 18.13
C TYR A 262 -15.31 -2.33 19.59
N LYS A 263 -14.11 -2.84 19.90
CA LYS A 263 -13.54 -2.76 21.23
C LYS A 263 -12.51 -1.62 21.24
N PRO A 264 -12.82 -0.44 21.81
CA PRO A 264 -11.93 0.71 21.78
C PRO A 264 -10.61 0.44 22.48
N ARG A 265 -9.56 1.10 21.98
CA ARG A 265 -8.27 1.21 22.64
C ARG A 265 -8.41 2.06 23.89
N SER A 266 -7.52 1.87 24.86
CA SER A 266 -7.60 2.54 26.17
C SER A 266 -7.58 4.07 26.11
N TYR A 267 -7.07 4.65 25.02
CA TYR A 267 -7.00 6.10 24.79
C TYR A 267 -8.13 6.63 23.88
N GLU A 268 -9.05 5.79 23.43
CA GLU A 268 -10.13 6.19 22.54
C GLU A 268 -11.39 6.48 23.34
N ASP A 269 -11.80 7.75 23.35
CA ASP A 269 -13.10 8.16 23.84
C ASP A 269 -14.15 8.03 22.72
N MET A 270 -15.08 7.10 22.91
CA MET A 270 -16.09 6.77 21.92
C MET A 270 -17.09 7.92 21.64
N GLU A 271 -17.15 8.95 22.48
CA GLU A 271 -17.92 10.17 22.19
C GLU A 271 -17.28 11.00 21.06
N TYR A 272 -15.96 10.93 20.90
CA TYR A 272 -15.20 11.80 19.98
C TYR A 272 -14.49 11.06 18.86
N VAL A 273 -14.51 9.72 18.85
CA VAL A 273 -13.85 8.93 17.80
C VAL A 273 -14.47 9.18 16.43
N ARG A 274 -13.62 9.21 15.42
CA ARG A 274 -14.02 9.18 14.01
C ARG A 274 -13.78 7.78 13.49
N VAL A 275 -14.85 7.07 13.17
CA VAL A 275 -14.76 5.71 12.63
C VAL A 275 -15.10 5.74 11.15
N THR A 276 -14.14 5.41 10.30
CA THR A 276 -14.29 5.38 8.84
C THR A 276 -14.32 3.93 8.34
N ALA A 277 -15.37 3.56 7.62
CA ALA A 277 -15.42 2.32 6.85
C ALA A 277 -15.27 2.63 5.34
N PRO A 278 -14.43 1.88 4.59
CA PRO A 278 -14.28 2.07 3.16
C PRO A 278 -15.49 1.47 2.40
N ARG A 279 -16.00 2.18 1.40
CA ARG A 279 -17.14 1.76 0.56
C ARG A 279 -16.79 1.68 -0.92
N THR A 280 -15.96 2.59 -1.42
CA THR A 280 -15.64 2.69 -2.86
C THR A 280 -14.38 1.89 -3.19
N VAL A 281 -14.41 1.13 -4.28
CA VAL A 281 -13.27 0.28 -4.69
C VAL A 281 -12.16 1.08 -5.38
N THR A 282 -12.52 1.92 -6.35
CA THR A 282 -11.57 2.76 -7.11
C THR A 282 -11.93 4.23 -6.92
N LEU A 283 -10.96 5.04 -6.52
CA LEU A 283 -11.09 6.47 -6.28
C LEU A 283 -10.80 7.29 -7.54
N LEU A 284 -9.82 6.85 -8.35
CA LEU A 284 -9.44 7.51 -9.59
C LEU A 284 -9.24 6.48 -10.69
N LEU A 285 -9.93 6.67 -11.80
CA LEU A 285 -9.79 5.86 -13.01
C LEU A 285 -9.30 6.76 -14.15
N VAL A 286 -8.06 6.53 -14.59
CA VAL A 286 -7.49 7.15 -15.79
C VAL A 286 -7.54 6.14 -16.93
N GLN A 287 -8.40 6.37 -17.91
CA GLN A 287 -8.73 5.34 -18.92
C GLN A 287 -8.74 5.91 -20.34
N GLY A 288 -7.70 5.61 -21.11
CA GLY A 288 -7.70 5.81 -22.56
C GLY A 288 -8.00 4.52 -23.33
N THR A 289 -7.85 4.59 -24.65
CA THR A 289 -7.72 3.41 -25.52
C THR A 289 -6.33 3.36 -26.14
N PRO A 290 -5.88 2.23 -26.73
CA PRO A 290 -4.61 2.17 -27.44
C PRO A 290 -4.47 3.27 -28.52
N GLU A 291 -5.56 3.58 -29.23
CA GLU A 291 -5.61 4.60 -30.27
C GLU A 291 -5.68 6.03 -29.71
N HIS A 292 -6.30 6.19 -28.53
CA HIS A 292 -6.55 7.47 -27.88
C HIS A 292 -6.16 7.41 -26.40
N PRO A 293 -4.86 7.34 -26.08
CA PRO A 293 -4.41 7.28 -24.71
C PRO A 293 -4.65 8.62 -23.99
N VAL A 294 -4.87 8.57 -22.67
CA VAL A 294 -4.89 9.79 -21.84
C VAL A 294 -3.46 10.32 -21.73
N ARG A 295 -3.25 11.62 -21.98
CA ARG A 295 -1.91 12.21 -22.01
C ARG A 295 -1.74 13.45 -21.14
N ASN A 296 -0.51 13.66 -20.67
CA ASN A 296 -0.03 14.91 -20.06
C ASN A 296 -0.83 15.35 -18.82
N LEU A 297 -1.07 14.40 -17.91
CA LEU A 297 -1.84 14.59 -16.69
C LEU A 297 -0.94 14.52 -15.45
N VAL A 298 -1.14 15.41 -14.49
CA VAL A 298 -0.38 15.44 -13.24
C VAL A 298 -1.34 15.47 -12.05
N PHE A 299 -1.11 14.57 -11.08
CA PHE A 299 -1.71 14.61 -9.74
C PHE A 299 -0.62 14.93 -8.73
N GLN A 300 -0.80 16.00 -7.95
CA GLN A 300 0.25 16.50 -7.05
C GLN A 300 -0.24 16.90 -5.66
N GLY A 301 0.41 16.40 -4.61
CA GLY A 301 0.11 16.79 -3.23
C GLY A 301 -1.22 16.26 -2.71
N ILE A 302 -1.79 15.23 -3.33
CA ILE A 302 -3.12 14.71 -2.99
C ILE A 302 -2.99 13.46 -2.12
N THR A 303 -3.85 13.34 -1.11
CA THR A 303 -4.02 12.08 -0.37
C THR A 303 -5.18 11.27 -0.94
N PHE A 304 -4.95 9.99 -1.24
CA PHE A 304 -5.97 9.02 -1.64
C PHE A 304 -6.15 8.00 -0.51
N ALA A 305 -7.39 7.85 -0.01
CA ALA A 305 -7.66 7.01 1.16
C ALA A 305 -9.00 6.27 1.16
N HIS A 306 -9.07 5.20 1.96
CA HIS A 306 -10.29 4.47 2.28
C HIS A 306 -10.97 3.81 1.06
N SER A 307 -10.19 3.15 0.20
CA SER A 307 -10.77 2.23 -0.79
C SER A 307 -11.04 0.85 -0.19
N THR A 308 -11.99 0.09 -0.75
CA THR A 308 -12.36 -1.26 -0.27
C THR A 308 -12.14 -2.33 -1.34
N TRP A 309 -12.14 -3.59 -0.91
CA TRP A 309 -12.28 -4.75 -1.78
C TRP A 309 -12.92 -5.89 -0.99
N THR A 310 -14.15 -6.28 -1.33
CA THR A 310 -14.95 -7.22 -0.53
C THR A 310 -14.96 -8.65 -1.07
N TYR A 311 -14.43 -8.87 -2.29
CA TYR A 311 -14.41 -10.17 -2.98
C TYR A 311 -13.98 -11.34 -2.08
N PRO A 312 -12.91 -11.23 -1.25
CA PRO A 312 -12.49 -12.37 -0.44
C PRO A 312 -13.53 -12.86 0.58
N GLY A 313 -14.45 -11.99 1.03
CA GLY A 313 -15.53 -12.38 1.95
C GLY A 313 -16.68 -13.13 1.28
N GLU A 314 -16.75 -13.11 -0.06
CA GLU A 314 -17.82 -13.73 -0.86
C GLU A 314 -17.34 -14.89 -1.72
N HIS A 315 -16.05 -14.93 -2.05
CA HIS A 315 -15.47 -15.92 -2.96
C HIS A 315 -14.25 -16.65 -2.38
N GLY A 316 -13.82 -16.25 -1.17
CA GLY A 316 -12.47 -16.56 -0.71
C GLY A 316 -11.42 -15.83 -1.54
N TYR A 317 -10.16 -16.10 -1.23
CA TYR A 317 -9.02 -15.57 -1.98
C TYR A 317 -7.88 -16.56 -1.89
N LEU A 318 -7.40 -17.06 -3.02
CA LEU A 318 -6.30 -18.02 -3.05
C LEU A 318 -5.18 -17.40 -3.88
N ASN A 319 -4.25 -16.73 -3.21
CA ASN A 319 -3.10 -16.12 -3.87
C ASN A 319 -2.34 -17.21 -4.64
N MET A 320 -2.12 -16.98 -5.93
CA MET A 320 -1.19 -17.76 -6.74
C MET A 320 0.22 -17.23 -6.46
N GLN A 321 0.43 -15.94 -6.72
CA GLN A 321 1.65 -15.21 -6.38
C GLN A 321 1.45 -13.69 -6.50
N ALA A 322 2.13 -12.93 -5.64
CA ALA A 322 2.23 -11.47 -5.71
C ALA A 322 0.88 -10.73 -5.74
N GLY A 323 -0.15 -11.32 -5.13
CA GLY A 323 -1.49 -10.75 -5.05
C GLY A 323 -2.47 -11.28 -6.08
N GLN A 324 -1.99 -11.88 -7.17
CA GLN A 324 -2.85 -12.42 -8.23
C GLN A 324 -3.48 -13.72 -7.76
N PHE A 325 -4.81 -13.82 -7.77
CA PHE A 325 -5.54 -14.92 -7.13
C PHE A 325 -6.11 -15.90 -8.14
N ASN A 326 -6.17 -17.17 -7.78
CA ASN A 326 -6.76 -18.17 -8.66
C ASN A 326 -8.27 -17.97 -8.82
N LEU A 327 -8.72 -17.92 -10.07
CA LEU A 327 -10.11 -18.09 -10.49
C LEU A 327 -10.43 -19.57 -10.67
N SER A 328 -9.46 -20.33 -11.20
CA SER A 328 -9.52 -21.79 -11.28
C SER A 328 -8.12 -22.37 -11.33
N ALA A 329 -8.00 -23.66 -10.99
CA ALA A 329 -6.76 -24.40 -11.09
C ALA A 329 -7.03 -25.90 -11.22
N ASP A 330 -6.10 -26.64 -11.81
CA ASP A 330 -6.16 -28.09 -11.93
C ASP A 330 -4.93 -28.80 -11.33
N SER A 331 -4.94 -30.14 -11.37
CA SER A 331 -3.86 -30.97 -10.85
C SER A 331 -2.60 -30.99 -11.72
N LEU A 332 -2.64 -30.39 -12.91
CA LEU A 332 -1.50 -30.26 -13.82
C LEU A 332 -0.78 -28.91 -13.64
N ASN A 333 -1.17 -28.13 -12.64
CA ASN A 333 -0.68 -26.77 -12.39
C ASN A 333 -1.13 -25.75 -13.44
N ASN A 334 -2.17 -26.02 -14.22
CA ASN A 334 -2.78 -24.94 -15.00
C ASN A 334 -3.54 -24.04 -14.04
N GLN A 335 -3.19 -22.77 -14.00
CA GLN A 335 -3.74 -21.80 -13.06
C GLN A 335 -4.22 -20.56 -13.81
N TYR A 336 -5.48 -20.19 -13.60
CA TYR A 336 -6.09 -18.99 -14.19
C TYR A 336 -6.26 -17.96 -13.10
N ILE A 337 -5.80 -16.73 -13.35
CA ILE A 337 -5.70 -15.71 -12.31
C ILE A 337 -6.59 -14.50 -12.56
N GLY A 338 -7.14 -13.97 -11.47
CA GLY A 338 -7.75 -12.66 -11.39
C GLY A 338 -6.78 -11.64 -10.79
N ARG A 339 -7.08 -10.36 -11.03
CA ARG A 339 -6.30 -9.22 -10.58
C ARG A 339 -7.05 -8.46 -9.48
N PRO A 340 -6.47 -8.22 -8.29
CA PRO A 340 -7.10 -7.37 -7.28
C PRO A 340 -7.34 -5.96 -7.83
N PRO A 341 -8.45 -5.29 -7.45
CA PRO A 341 -8.69 -3.91 -7.84
C PRO A 341 -7.72 -2.95 -7.15
N ALA A 342 -7.66 -1.72 -7.64
CA ALA A 342 -6.83 -0.66 -7.08
C ALA A 342 -7.62 0.60 -6.75
N ALA A 343 -7.12 1.37 -5.77
CA ALA A 343 -7.67 2.69 -5.48
C ALA A 343 -7.46 3.67 -6.63
N ILE A 344 -6.33 3.55 -7.35
CA ILE A 344 -6.05 4.30 -8.56
C ILE A 344 -5.71 3.32 -9.68
N THR A 345 -6.43 3.43 -10.79
CA THR A 345 -6.25 2.58 -11.97
C THR A 345 -5.88 3.45 -13.17
N VAL A 346 -4.84 3.05 -13.90
CA VAL A 346 -4.34 3.74 -15.09
C VAL A 346 -4.25 2.75 -16.24
N MET A 347 -4.93 3.05 -17.35
CA MET A 347 -4.99 2.24 -18.56
C MET A 347 -4.82 3.11 -19.79
N ASN A 348 -3.97 2.67 -20.72
CA ASN A 348 -3.69 3.33 -22.00
C ASN A 348 -3.41 4.82 -21.79
N ALA A 349 -2.28 5.12 -21.15
CA ALA A 349 -1.96 6.46 -20.72
C ALA A 349 -0.50 6.81 -20.98
N GLU A 350 -0.22 8.05 -21.33
CA GLU A 350 1.11 8.50 -21.70
C GLU A 350 1.49 9.74 -20.90
N ASN A 351 2.67 9.76 -20.27
CA ASN A 351 3.12 10.91 -19.49
C ASN A 351 2.10 11.34 -18.42
N VAL A 352 1.52 10.36 -17.71
CA VAL A 352 0.72 10.60 -16.51
C VAL A 352 1.63 10.56 -15.29
N GLN A 353 1.49 11.54 -14.40
CA GLN A 353 2.40 11.73 -13.28
C GLN A 353 1.65 11.77 -11.94
N PHE A 354 2.16 11.00 -10.98
CA PHE A 354 1.78 11.07 -9.58
C PHE A 354 3.00 11.58 -8.81
N HIS A 355 2.93 12.85 -8.41
CA HIS A 355 4.03 13.55 -7.76
C HIS A 355 3.69 13.98 -6.32
N ARG A 356 4.48 13.56 -5.32
CA ARG A 356 4.28 14.01 -3.92
C ARG A 356 2.87 13.76 -3.39
N ASN A 357 2.25 12.65 -3.78
CA ASN A 357 0.95 12.20 -3.25
C ASN A 357 1.14 11.26 -2.06
N THR A 358 0.06 11.06 -1.29
CA THR A 358 -0.02 10.05 -0.24
C THR A 358 -1.09 9.03 -0.58
N PHE A 359 -0.74 7.75 -0.61
CA PHE A 359 -1.65 6.63 -0.77
C PHE A 359 -1.72 5.91 0.57
N ARG A 360 -2.90 5.91 1.22
CA ARG A 360 -3.02 5.28 2.54
C ARG A 360 -4.38 4.72 2.86
N HIS A 361 -4.44 3.74 3.75
CA HIS A 361 -5.71 3.17 4.22
C HIS A 361 -6.53 2.57 3.05
N LEU A 362 -5.88 1.76 2.22
CA LEU A 362 -6.48 1.20 0.99
C LEU A 362 -6.70 -0.31 1.12
N GLY A 363 -7.85 -0.80 0.67
CA GLY A 363 -8.35 -2.17 0.92
C GLY A 363 -7.88 -3.24 -0.08
N ALA A 364 -7.11 -2.87 -1.10
CA ALA A 364 -6.47 -3.80 -2.04
C ALA A 364 -5.15 -3.20 -2.57
N VAL A 365 -5.04 -2.88 -3.86
CA VAL A 365 -3.84 -2.26 -4.46
C VAL A 365 -3.89 -0.73 -4.33
N GLY A 366 -2.74 -0.09 -4.11
CA GLY A 366 -2.62 1.36 -4.04
C GLY A 366 -2.82 2.04 -5.40
N LEU A 367 -1.85 1.86 -6.28
CA LEU A 367 -1.86 2.34 -7.67
C LEU A 367 -1.58 1.19 -8.64
N ASP A 368 -2.36 1.10 -9.69
CA ASP A 368 -2.25 0.05 -10.70
C ASP A 368 -2.18 0.63 -12.11
N MET A 369 -1.02 0.45 -12.75
CA MET A 369 -0.82 0.70 -14.19
C MET A 369 -1.08 -0.60 -14.95
N VAL A 370 -2.33 -0.82 -15.37
CA VAL A 370 -2.79 -2.14 -15.80
C VAL A 370 -2.25 -2.53 -17.18
N SER A 371 -2.36 -1.62 -18.16
CA SER A 371 -1.99 -1.89 -19.56
C SER A 371 -1.77 -0.60 -20.34
N GLY A 372 -0.90 -0.67 -21.35
CA GLY A 372 -0.69 0.38 -22.35
C GLY A 372 -0.23 1.73 -21.79
N THR A 373 0.40 1.72 -20.62
CA THR A 373 1.03 2.93 -20.09
C THR A 373 2.36 3.19 -20.77
N SER A 374 2.72 4.47 -20.95
CA SER A 374 4.05 4.82 -21.43
C SER A 374 4.58 6.11 -20.82
N ARG A 375 5.84 6.09 -20.37
CA ARG A 375 6.52 7.28 -19.81
C ARG A 375 5.76 7.91 -18.62
N CYS A 376 4.99 7.13 -17.88
CA CYS A 376 4.33 7.59 -16.67
C CYS A 376 5.35 7.69 -15.53
N LEU A 377 5.14 8.65 -14.61
CA LEU A 377 6.07 8.95 -13.52
C LEU A 377 5.36 8.85 -12.17
N ILE A 378 5.82 7.93 -11.32
CA ILE A 378 5.37 7.79 -9.94
C ILE A 378 6.53 8.25 -9.08
N THR A 379 6.53 9.54 -8.71
CA THR A 379 7.71 10.19 -8.13
C THR A 379 7.43 10.91 -6.81
N GLY A 380 8.20 10.62 -5.77
CA GLY A 380 8.14 11.40 -4.53
C GLY A 380 6.93 11.10 -3.65
N ASN A 381 6.29 9.94 -3.79
CA ASN A 381 5.05 9.63 -3.09
C ASN A 381 5.30 8.88 -1.78
N ILE A 382 4.33 8.97 -0.86
CA ILE A 382 4.25 8.14 0.35
C ILE A 382 3.16 7.09 0.12
N ILE A 383 3.50 5.81 0.22
CA ILE A 383 2.56 4.71 0.01
C ILE A 383 2.60 3.81 1.25
N ARG A 384 1.52 3.81 2.03
CA ARG A 384 1.51 3.12 3.33
C ARG A 384 0.15 2.60 3.76
N ASP A 385 0.14 1.62 4.66
CA ASP A 385 -1.09 1.04 5.20
C ASP A 385 -2.04 0.53 4.09
N ILE A 386 -1.48 -0.26 3.19
CA ILE A 386 -2.16 -0.84 2.03
C ILE A 386 -2.43 -2.32 2.31
N ALA A 387 -3.66 -2.78 2.11
CA ALA A 387 -4.03 -4.17 2.35
C ALA A 387 -3.26 -5.13 1.46
N GLY A 388 -3.02 -4.79 0.19
CA GLY A 388 -2.20 -5.55 -0.76
C GLY A 388 -0.98 -4.77 -1.26
N SER A 389 -0.65 -4.91 -2.55
CA SER A 389 0.53 -4.25 -3.14
C SER A 389 0.41 -2.72 -3.16
N GLY A 390 1.53 -2.03 -2.94
CA GLY A 390 1.58 -0.57 -3.06
C GLY A 390 1.39 -0.10 -4.50
N ILE A 391 2.23 -0.60 -5.41
CA ILE A 391 2.16 -0.32 -6.85
C ILE A 391 2.11 -1.64 -7.64
N SER A 392 1.19 -1.74 -8.59
CA SER A 392 1.10 -2.83 -9.56
C SER A 392 1.30 -2.31 -10.99
N VAL A 393 2.02 -3.03 -11.84
CA VAL A 393 2.32 -2.62 -13.22
C VAL A 393 2.23 -3.76 -14.22
N GLY A 394 1.60 -3.49 -15.36
CA GLY A 394 1.52 -4.39 -16.49
C GLY A 394 0.61 -5.59 -16.27
N LYS A 395 0.41 -6.33 -17.36
CA LYS A 395 -0.34 -7.59 -17.38
C LYS A 395 0.46 -8.70 -16.68
N PHE A 396 -0.26 -9.63 -16.04
CA PHE A 396 0.27 -10.90 -15.51
C PHE A 396 -0.15 -12.09 -16.38
N THR A 397 -1.26 -11.96 -17.10
CA THR A 397 -1.72 -12.83 -18.18
C THR A 397 -2.34 -11.97 -19.27
N MET A 398 -2.56 -12.53 -20.47
CA MET A 398 -3.27 -11.82 -21.54
C MET A 398 -4.67 -11.38 -21.08
N ASN A 399 -5.40 -12.32 -20.49
CA ASN A 399 -6.72 -12.16 -19.88
C ASN A 399 -6.94 -13.29 -18.85
N GLU A 400 -8.10 -13.27 -18.19
CA GLU A 400 -8.47 -14.25 -17.15
C GLU A 400 -8.68 -15.68 -17.70
N GLU A 401 -8.88 -15.84 -19.01
CA GLU A 401 -9.00 -17.12 -19.71
C GLU A 401 -7.65 -17.69 -20.16
N THR A 402 -6.56 -16.96 -19.92
CA THR A 402 -5.21 -17.38 -20.28
C THR A 402 -4.52 -17.98 -19.07
N GLU A 403 -3.99 -19.19 -19.24
CA GLU A 403 -3.24 -19.90 -18.22
C GLU A 403 -1.97 -19.10 -17.84
N ALA A 404 -1.67 -19.04 -16.54
CA ALA A 404 -0.69 -18.13 -15.95
C ALA A 404 0.77 -18.37 -16.37
N HIS A 405 1.12 -19.56 -16.84
CA HIS A 405 2.46 -19.91 -17.32
C HIS A 405 2.62 -19.70 -18.84
N VAL A 406 1.55 -19.30 -19.55
CA VAL A 406 1.64 -18.91 -20.96
C VAL A 406 2.35 -17.55 -21.07
N PRO A 407 3.44 -17.42 -21.85
CA PRO A 407 4.15 -16.16 -22.01
C PRO A 407 3.22 -15.08 -22.59
N TYR A 408 3.19 -13.92 -21.93
CA TYR A 408 2.52 -12.75 -22.47
C TYR A 408 3.42 -12.04 -23.49
N ASP A 409 3.03 -12.13 -24.77
CA ASP A 409 3.55 -11.29 -25.85
C ASP A 409 2.41 -10.92 -26.81
N PRO A 410 1.66 -9.83 -26.54
CA PRO A 410 0.46 -9.50 -27.32
C PRO A 410 0.83 -9.14 -28.75
N GLU A 411 -0.06 -9.40 -29.71
CA GLU A 411 0.09 -8.90 -31.08
C GLU A 411 0.08 -7.37 -31.09
N ASN A 412 -0.85 -6.75 -30.35
CA ASN A 412 -0.87 -5.32 -30.16
C ASN A 412 0.16 -4.89 -29.09
N LYS A 413 1.35 -4.48 -29.55
CA LYS A 413 2.43 -4.03 -28.66
C LYS A 413 2.09 -2.75 -27.88
N GLN A 414 1.03 -2.02 -28.22
CA GLN A 414 0.57 -0.86 -27.45
C GLN A 414 -0.06 -1.25 -26.11
N GLU A 415 -0.43 -2.51 -25.89
CA GLU A 415 -0.94 -2.99 -24.59
C GLU A 415 0.17 -3.11 -23.52
N ILE A 416 1.43 -3.15 -23.94
CA ILE A 416 2.57 -3.30 -23.04
C ILE A 416 2.82 -1.98 -22.30
N CYS A 417 2.97 -2.04 -20.97
CA CYS A 417 3.46 -0.92 -20.17
C CYS A 417 4.95 -0.66 -20.48
N THR A 418 5.28 0.53 -20.97
CA THR A 418 6.61 0.82 -21.52
C THR A 418 7.26 2.09 -20.97
N ASN A 419 8.52 1.99 -20.52
CA ASN A 419 9.31 3.16 -20.10
C ASN A 419 8.69 3.97 -18.94
N ASP A 420 7.85 3.34 -18.12
CA ASP A 420 7.33 3.94 -16.89
C ASP A 420 8.42 3.98 -15.81
N ILE A 421 8.35 4.98 -14.91
CA ILE A 421 9.37 5.23 -13.89
C ILE A 421 8.72 5.35 -12.52
N ILE A 422 9.13 4.48 -11.59
CA ILE A 422 8.79 4.53 -10.17
C ILE A 422 10.04 4.95 -9.41
N ARG A 423 10.07 6.18 -8.90
CA ARG A 423 11.26 6.69 -8.22
C ARG A 423 11.05 7.61 -7.04
N ASN A 424 12.00 7.67 -6.12
CA ASN A 424 11.94 8.57 -4.95
C ASN A 424 10.68 8.38 -4.10
N ASN A 425 10.09 7.19 -4.07
CA ASN A 425 8.92 6.92 -3.23
C ASN A 425 9.36 6.31 -1.90
N VAL A 426 8.58 6.56 -0.86
CA VAL A 426 8.68 5.89 0.44
C VAL A 426 7.49 4.94 0.54
N ILE A 427 7.76 3.64 0.51
CA ILE A 427 6.75 2.58 0.50
C ILE A 427 6.94 1.70 1.73
N PHE A 428 5.95 1.65 2.60
CA PHE A 428 6.04 0.82 3.81
C PHE A 428 4.70 0.36 4.32
N ARG A 429 4.64 -0.76 5.06
CA ARG A 429 3.38 -1.31 5.56
C ARG A 429 2.37 -1.51 4.41
N THR A 430 2.80 -2.19 3.36
CA THR A 430 1.89 -2.74 2.35
C THR A 430 1.72 -4.24 2.59
N GLY A 431 0.71 -4.87 2.00
CA GLY A 431 0.37 -6.26 2.32
C GLY A 431 -0.16 -6.45 3.74
N CYS A 432 -0.80 -5.43 4.33
CA CYS A 432 -1.31 -5.51 5.70
C CYS A 432 -2.35 -6.63 5.91
N ASP A 433 -3.05 -7.01 4.85
CA ASP A 433 -4.03 -8.10 4.87
C ASP A 433 -3.55 -9.21 3.92
N TYR A 434 -3.24 -8.87 2.66
CA TYR A 434 -2.78 -9.83 1.65
C TYR A 434 -1.25 -10.00 1.70
N TYR A 435 -0.79 -10.92 2.56
CA TYR A 435 0.61 -11.06 2.95
C TYR A 435 1.58 -11.43 1.81
N GLY A 436 1.13 -12.20 0.83
CA GLY A 436 1.94 -12.62 -0.32
C GLY A 436 1.99 -11.58 -1.44
N THR A 437 1.76 -10.30 -1.12
CA THR A 437 1.89 -9.17 -2.05
C THR A 437 3.25 -8.50 -1.92
N SER A 438 3.68 -7.76 -2.96
CA SER A 438 4.94 -7.01 -2.94
C SER A 438 4.70 -5.52 -2.82
N ALA A 439 5.68 -4.76 -2.33
CA ALA A 439 5.57 -3.30 -2.27
C ALA A 439 5.38 -2.72 -3.68
N ILE A 440 6.19 -3.21 -4.63
CA ILE A 440 6.05 -2.98 -6.07
C ILE A 440 6.02 -4.35 -6.76
N VAL A 441 4.97 -4.60 -7.55
CA VAL A 441 4.86 -5.78 -8.40
C VAL A 441 4.68 -5.35 -9.86
N ALA A 442 5.44 -5.94 -10.77
CA ALA A 442 5.27 -5.75 -12.20
C ALA A 442 5.26 -7.09 -12.93
N GLY A 443 4.23 -7.34 -13.73
CA GLY A 443 4.08 -8.58 -14.50
C GLY A 443 5.02 -8.58 -15.71
N TYR A 444 4.53 -8.18 -16.88
CA TYR A 444 5.33 -8.12 -18.11
C TYR A 444 5.62 -6.68 -18.62
N PRO A 445 6.43 -5.87 -17.92
CA PRO A 445 6.81 -4.52 -18.37
C PRO A 445 8.00 -4.53 -19.33
N ALA A 446 8.16 -3.46 -20.11
CA ALA A 446 9.35 -3.24 -20.95
C ALA A 446 9.96 -1.84 -20.77
N GLY A 447 11.27 -1.77 -20.55
CA GLY A 447 11.98 -0.49 -20.32
C GLY A 447 11.64 0.18 -18.99
N MET A 448 10.98 -0.53 -18.06
CA MET A 448 10.54 0.06 -16.79
C MET A 448 11.72 0.35 -15.87
N LYS A 449 11.64 1.45 -15.13
CA LYS A 449 12.67 1.85 -14.15
C LYS A 449 12.07 1.94 -12.75
N ILE A 450 12.64 1.18 -11.82
CA ILE A 450 12.32 1.25 -10.39
C ILE A 450 13.58 1.72 -9.68
N GLU A 451 13.65 3.01 -9.38
CA GLU A 451 14.90 3.66 -8.97
C GLU A 451 14.76 4.53 -7.73
N HIS A 452 15.77 4.56 -6.85
CA HIS A 452 15.81 5.54 -5.75
C HIS A 452 14.61 5.49 -4.79
N ASN A 453 13.99 4.33 -4.57
CA ASN A 453 12.89 4.19 -3.61
C ASN A 453 13.41 3.70 -2.24
N ILE A 454 12.72 4.08 -1.17
CA ILE A 454 12.85 3.42 0.14
C ILE A 454 11.67 2.45 0.30
N ILE A 455 11.97 1.19 0.61
CA ILE A 455 10.96 0.14 0.85
C ILE A 455 11.22 -0.49 2.22
N GLN A 456 10.20 -0.52 3.08
CA GLN A 456 10.32 -1.07 4.43
C GLN A 456 9.07 -1.82 4.90
N ASP A 457 9.22 -2.80 5.79
CA ASP A 457 8.11 -3.43 6.52
C ASP A 457 7.08 -4.04 5.58
N ILE A 458 7.53 -5.06 4.86
CA ILE A 458 6.75 -5.76 3.83
C ILE A 458 6.70 -7.26 4.20
N PRO A 459 5.52 -7.89 4.23
CA PRO A 459 5.36 -9.29 4.61
C PRO A 459 6.07 -10.26 3.67
N TYR A 460 6.13 -9.92 2.38
CA TYR A 460 6.79 -10.69 1.33
C TYR A 460 7.81 -9.82 0.58
N SER A 461 7.89 -9.90 -0.75
CA SER A 461 8.97 -9.29 -1.52
C SER A 461 8.88 -7.77 -1.57
N GLY A 462 10.03 -7.09 -1.62
CA GLY A 462 10.07 -5.64 -1.78
C GLY A 462 9.65 -5.24 -3.21
N ILE A 463 10.41 -5.74 -4.19
CA ILE A 463 10.19 -5.51 -5.62
C ILE A 463 10.10 -6.87 -6.31
N SER A 464 9.02 -7.11 -7.07
CA SER A 464 8.84 -8.29 -7.91
C SER A 464 8.65 -7.86 -9.37
N VAL A 465 9.48 -8.35 -10.30
CA VAL A 465 9.38 -8.04 -11.74
C VAL A 465 9.46 -9.29 -12.59
N GLY A 466 8.42 -9.55 -13.38
CA GLY A 466 8.29 -10.73 -14.20
C GLY A 466 7.16 -11.65 -13.76
N TYR A 467 6.67 -12.45 -14.70
CA TYR A 467 5.65 -13.47 -14.43
C TYR A 467 5.74 -14.64 -15.44
N GLY A 468 5.02 -15.72 -15.17
CA GLY A 468 4.77 -16.83 -16.09
C GLY A 468 5.85 -17.92 -16.22
N TRP A 469 6.88 -17.91 -15.36
CA TRP A 469 7.84 -19.01 -15.20
C TRP A 469 8.38 -19.60 -16.53
N THR A 470 8.78 -18.75 -17.47
CA THR A 470 9.05 -19.18 -18.86
C THR A 470 10.32 -18.60 -19.46
N GLN A 471 11.06 -19.45 -20.18
CA GLN A 471 12.23 -19.07 -20.99
C GLN A 471 11.82 -18.61 -22.40
N ALA A 472 10.54 -18.73 -22.76
CA ALA A 472 10.08 -18.32 -24.08
C ALA A 472 10.18 -16.79 -24.25
N PRO A 473 10.45 -16.31 -25.47
CA PRO A 473 10.31 -14.89 -25.81
C PRO A 473 8.95 -14.35 -25.35
N ASN A 474 9.00 -13.20 -24.69
CA ASN A 474 7.83 -12.54 -24.14
C ASN A 474 7.99 -11.01 -24.24
N ALA A 475 7.03 -10.25 -23.74
CA ALA A 475 7.01 -8.80 -23.85
C ALA A 475 8.15 -8.09 -23.09
N MET A 476 8.76 -8.70 -22.08
CA MET A 476 9.72 -8.04 -21.20
C MET A 476 11.08 -7.82 -21.84
N ARG A 477 11.68 -6.66 -21.54
CA ARG A 477 13.04 -6.30 -21.95
C ARG A 477 13.47 -5.01 -21.30
N ASP A 478 14.79 -4.81 -21.20
CA ASP A 478 15.43 -3.53 -20.88
C ASP A 478 14.95 -2.89 -19.56
N ASN A 479 14.50 -3.69 -18.59
CA ASN A 479 14.03 -3.21 -17.29
C ASN A 479 15.21 -2.84 -16.38
N ARG A 480 15.00 -1.91 -15.44
CA ARG A 480 16.03 -1.49 -14.48
C ARG A 480 15.49 -1.40 -13.07
N ILE A 481 16.16 -2.09 -12.14
CA ILE A 481 15.89 -2.03 -10.69
C ILE A 481 17.16 -1.51 -10.04
N ALA A 482 17.22 -0.22 -9.71
CA ALA A 482 18.49 0.39 -9.30
C ALA A 482 18.41 1.37 -8.14
N ASN A 483 19.46 1.43 -7.33
CA ASN A 483 19.61 2.43 -6.26
C ASN A 483 18.43 2.46 -5.28
N ASN A 484 17.72 1.35 -5.06
CA ASN A 484 16.67 1.27 -4.05
C ASN A 484 17.30 0.91 -2.69
N ARG A 485 16.73 1.45 -1.62
CA ARG A 485 17.08 1.09 -0.24
C ARG A 485 15.94 0.26 0.37
N ILE A 486 16.20 -1.02 0.60
CA ILE A 486 15.17 -2.00 0.95
C ILE A 486 15.52 -2.67 2.28
N SER A 487 14.58 -2.67 3.24
CA SER A 487 14.82 -3.27 4.55
C SER A 487 13.57 -3.85 5.20
N GLY A 488 13.72 -4.81 6.12
CA GLY A 488 12.57 -5.36 6.85
C GLY A 488 11.48 -5.96 5.94
N VAL A 489 11.89 -6.52 4.81
CA VAL A 489 11.03 -7.20 3.84
C VAL A 489 11.12 -8.71 4.00
N VAL A 490 10.17 -9.44 3.43
CA VAL A 490 9.98 -10.90 3.63
C VAL A 490 9.91 -11.22 5.13
N ASN A 491 9.25 -10.32 5.86
CA ASN A 491 9.22 -10.32 7.32
C ASN A 491 8.10 -11.20 7.91
N MET A 492 7.32 -11.87 7.06
CA MET A 492 6.24 -12.77 7.43
C MET A 492 6.18 -14.03 6.58
N MET A 493 6.18 -13.88 5.25
CA MET A 493 6.13 -14.98 4.28
C MET A 493 7.52 -15.56 4.01
N ALA A 494 7.60 -16.60 3.17
CA ALA A 494 8.85 -17.20 2.71
C ALA A 494 8.88 -17.31 1.17
N ASP A 495 9.95 -17.89 0.64
CA ASP A 495 10.20 -18.09 -0.80
C ASP A 495 10.19 -16.79 -1.60
N GLY A 496 10.81 -15.75 -1.02
CA GLY A 496 10.78 -14.39 -1.53
C GLY A 496 12.05 -13.62 -1.25
N ALA A 497 12.11 -12.38 -1.76
CA ALA A 497 13.30 -11.57 -1.66
C ALA A 497 13.05 -10.06 -1.60
N ALA A 498 14.05 -9.29 -1.19
CA ALA A 498 13.97 -7.84 -1.38
C ALA A 498 13.80 -7.46 -2.86
N ILE A 499 14.50 -8.14 -3.76
CA ILE A 499 14.29 -8.05 -5.21
C ILE A 499 14.10 -9.45 -5.77
N TYR A 500 12.95 -9.69 -6.38
CA TYR A 500 12.55 -10.95 -6.97
C TYR A 500 12.28 -10.78 -8.47
N THR A 501 12.70 -11.73 -9.30
CA THR A 501 12.39 -11.72 -10.74
C THR A 501 11.96 -13.08 -11.28
N LEU A 502 11.21 -13.07 -12.39
CA LEU A 502 10.75 -14.26 -13.10
C LEU A 502 10.92 -14.12 -14.62
N SER A 503 11.09 -15.26 -15.29
CA SER A 503 11.05 -15.40 -16.76
C SER A 503 12.13 -14.60 -17.52
N MET A 504 12.24 -14.85 -18.82
CA MET A 504 13.24 -14.20 -19.66
C MET A 504 12.97 -12.69 -19.80
N GLN A 505 13.95 -11.84 -19.48
CA GLN A 505 13.87 -10.38 -19.50
C GLN A 505 15.16 -9.75 -20.10
N PRO A 506 15.38 -9.83 -21.42
CA PRO A 506 16.64 -9.45 -22.06
C PRO A 506 17.03 -7.99 -21.84
N GLY A 507 18.28 -7.73 -21.46
CA GLY A 507 18.80 -6.38 -21.24
C GLY A 507 18.47 -5.79 -19.87
N THR A 508 17.85 -6.58 -18.98
CA THR A 508 17.49 -6.12 -17.64
C THR A 508 18.72 -5.96 -16.74
N ILE A 509 18.72 -4.90 -15.91
CA ILE A 509 19.81 -4.58 -15.00
C ILE A 509 19.28 -4.38 -13.57
N ILE A 510 19.86 -5.11 -12.62
CA ILE A 510 19.68 -4.91 -11.17
C ILE A 510 20.98 -4.34 -10.60
N SER A 511 20.97 -3.09 -10.13
CA SER A 511 22.23 -2.46 -9.71
C SER A 511 22.16 -1.39 -8.62
N GLY A 512 23.18 -1.31 -7.76
CA GLY A 512 23.30 -0.22 -6.80
C GLY A 512 22.27 -0.28 -5.67
N ASN A 513 21.54 -1.38 -5.52
CA ASN A 513 20.54 -1.50 -4.46
C ASN A 513 21.22 -1.78 -3.12
N HIS A 514 20.70 -1.17 -2.05
CA HIS A 514 21.14 -1.40 -0.68
C HIS A 514 20.06 -2.17 0.08
N ILE A 515 20.37 -3.41 0.45
CA ILE A 515 19.46 -4.35 1.10
C ILE A 515 20.02 -4.70 2.48
N TYR A 516 19.23 -4.50 3.54
CA TYR A 516 19.66 -4.78 4.90
C TYR A 516 18.47 -5.12 5.82
N GLY A 517 18.73 -5.63 7.02
CA GLY A 517 17.68 -5.82 8.03
C GLY A 517 16.59 -6.82 7.63
N ILE A 518 16.86 -7.73 6.69
CA ILE A 518 15.97 -8.86 6.41
C ILE A 518 16.10 -9.85 7.58
N LYS A 519 14.97 -10.14 8.21
CA LYS A 519 14.87 -11.11 9.31
C LYS A 519 13.75 -12.08 8.98
N ARG A 520 14.10 -13.37 8.99
CA ARG A 520 13.13 -14.45 8.86
C ARG A 520 12.17 -14.45 10.04
N SER A 521 10.88 -14.53 9.76
CA SER A 521 9.84 -14.74 10.77
C SER A 521 9.87 -16.17 11.31
N ASP A 522 9.59 -16.34 12.60
CA ASP A 522 9.37 -17.67 13.20
C ASP A 522 8.12 -18.37 12.61
N TRP A 523 7.25 -17.61 11.94
CA TRP A 523 6.02 -18.10 11.31
C TRP A 523 6.19 -18.45 9.84
N ALA A 524 7.31 -18.06 9.21
CA ALA A 524 7.59 -18.35 7.81
C ALA A 524 7.86 -19.85 7.59
N GLN A 525 7.27 -20.43 6.54
CA GLN A 525 7.49 -21.83 6.12
C GLN A 525 8.92 -22.03 5.61
N ASP A 526 9.46 -23.23 5.73
CA ASP A 526 10.85 -23.57 5.40
C ASP A 526 11.14 -23.46 3.88
N ALA A 527 11.34 -22.23 3.44
CA ALA A 527 11.71 -21.85 2.08
C ALA A 527 12.61 -20.60 2.12
N PRO A 528 13.33 -20.30 1.02
CA PRO A 528 14.31 -19.22 0.98
C PRO A 528 13.76 -17.86 1.41
N VAL A 529 14.54 -17.13 2.19
CA VAL A 529 14.34 -15.70 2.46
C VAL A 529 15.66 -15.04 2.09
N THR A 530 15.66 -14.22 1.04
CA THR A 530 16.91 -13.76 0.43
C THR A 530 16.92 -12.27 0.09
N GLY A 531 18.10 -11.72 -0.20
CA GLY A 531 18.24 -10.35 -0.67
C GLY A 531 17.78 -10.21 -2.12
N ILE A 532 18.37 -11.00 -3.01
CA ILE A 532 17.96 -11.07 -4.42
C ILE A 532 17.62 -12.52 -4.78
N PHE A 533 16.47 -12.72 -5.42
CA PHE A 533 16.03 -14.03 -5.93
C PHE A 533 15.70 -13.91 -7.41
N LEU A 534 16.52 -14.55 -8.23
CA LEU A 534 16.24 -14.73 -9.64
C LEU A 534 15.56 -16.07 -9.80
N ASP A 535 14.23 -16.07 -9.78
CA ASP A 535 13.45 -17.30 -9.81
C ASP A 535 13.28 -17.82 -11.24
N GLU A 536 12.50 -18.90 -11.40
CA GLU A 536 12.40 -19.73 -12.59
C GLU A 536 12.43 -18.93 -13.90
N ALA A 537 13.35 -19.36 -14.75
CA ALA A 537 13.57 -18.82 -16.09
C ALA A 537 14.03 -17.36 -16.15
N THR A 538 14.37 -16.72 -15.02
CA THR A 538 15.06 -15.43 -15.05
C THR A 538 16.31 -15.54 -15.94
N SER A 539 16.35 -14.72 -16.99
CA SER A 539 17.40 -14.82 -18.02
C SER A 539 17.44 -13.61 -18.93
N GLY A 540 18.55 -13.45 -19.66
CA GLY A 540 18.62 -12.59 -20.85
C GLY A 540 18.84 -13.41 -22.12
N THR A 541 19.25 -12.76 -23.21
CA THR A 541 19.74 -13.44 -24.42
C THR A 541 21.25 -13.28 -24.56
N GLY A 542 21.87 -14.02 -25.49
CA GLY A 542 23.29 -13.87 -25.81
C GLY A 542 23.66 -12.45 -26.30
N GLU A 543 22.72 -11.72 -26.89
CA GLU A 543 22.91 -10.33 -27.34
C GLU A 543 22.57 -9.29 -26.26
N LYS A 544 21.60 -9.60 -25.39
CA LYS A 544 21.10 -8.72 -24.33
C LYS A 544 21.03 -9.47 -23.01
N LEU A 545 22.15 -9.46 -22.29
CA LEU A 545 22.33 -10.18 -21.03
C LEU A 545 21.44 -9.60 -19.90
N PHE A 546 21.11 -10.46 -18.93
CA PHE A 546 20.57 -10.04 -17.64
C PHE A 546 21.74 -9.78 -16.69
N ILE A 547 21.79 -8.60 -16.07
CA ILE A 547 22.97 -8.12 -15.34
C ILE A 547 22.63 -7.79 -13.89
N LEU A 548 23.37 -8.38 -12.95
CA LEU A 548 23.42 -7.97 -11.55
C LEU A 548 24.76 -7.30 -11.28
N ARG A 549 24.75 -6.04 -10.83
CA ARG A 549 26.01 -5.35 -10.51
C ARG A 549 25.93 -4.39 -9.34
N ASN A 550 27.00 -4.32 -8.53
CA ASN A 550 27.14 -3.31 -7.48
C ASN A 550 25.96 -3.25 -6.50
N ASN A 551 25.30 -4.36 -6.19
CA ASN A 551 24.31 -4.39 -5.12
C ASN A 551 25.02 -4.68 -3.79
N LEU A 552 24.56 -4.04 -2.72
CA LEU A 552 25.04 -4.27 -1.36
C LEU A 552 23.95 -4.99 -0.57
N ILE A 553 24.26 -6.20 -0.10
CA ILE A 553 23.35 -7.00 0.73
C ILE A 553 24.03 -7.26 2.08
N GLU A 554 23.53 -6.61 3.12
CA GLU A 554 23.98 -6.81 4.50
C GLU A 554 23.20 -7.98 5.11
N ALA A 555 23.80 -9.17 5.09
CA ALA A 555 23.20 -10.41 5.55
C ALA A 555 24.10 -11.10 6.58
N SER A 556 23.61 -11.21 7.82
CA SER A 556 24.26 -11.99 8.87
C SER A 556 23.73 -13.42 8.99
N ASN A 557 22.44 -13.66 8.68
CA ASN A 557 21.75 -14.93 8.99
C ASN A 557 20.79 -15.44 7.89
N PHE A 558 20.91 -14.97 6.64
CA PHE A 558 20.05 -15.38 5.53
C PHE A 558 20.84 -15.46 4.21
N SER A 559 20.31 -16.20 3.22
CA SER A 559 20.94 -16.32 1.90
C SER A 559 20.96 -14.97 1.18
N ARG A 560 22.09 -14.55 0.62
CA ARG A 560 22.16 -13.25 -0.11
C ARG A 560 21.48 -13.33 -1.47
N TYR A 561 21.67 -14.47 -2.13
CA TYR A 561 21.18 -14.75 -3.47
C TYR A 561 20.51 -16.12 -3.50
N ASN A 562 19.44 -16.23 -4.27
CA ASN A 562 18.91 -17.49 -4.76
C ASN A 562 18.79 -17.42 -6.29
N PHE A 563 19.25 -18.44 -7.00
CA PHE A 563 19.37 -18.42 -8.46
C PHE A 563 18.75 -19.67 -9.07
N HIS A 564 17.56 -19.53 -9.65
CA HIS A 564 16.93 -20.46 -10.60
C HIS A 564 17.00 -19.87 -12.03
N ALA A 565 18.17 -19.37 -12.40
CA ALA A 565 18.40 -18.53 -13.57
C ALA A 565 19.46 -19.10 -14.51
N ILE A 566 19.38 -18.75 -15.81
CA ILE A 566 20.39 -19.06 -16.83
C ILE A 566 20.78 -17.80 -17.62
N GLY A 567 21.97 -17.77 -18.22
CA GLY A 567 22.40 -16.64 -19.06
C GLY A 567 22.62 -15.33 -18.28
N LEU A 568 23.14 -15.45 -17.05
CA LEU A 568 23.33 -14.34 -16.11
C LEU A 568 24.76 -13.80 -16.13
N VAL A 569 24.90 -12.47 -15.97
CA VAL A 569 26.17 -11.84 -15.63
C VAL A 569 26.08 -11.20 -14.24
N VAL A 570 26.95 -11.61 -13.32
CA VAL A 570 27.06 -11.06 -11.96
C VAL A 570 28.42 -10.38 -11.81
N LEU A 571 28.45 -9.07 -11.60
CA LEU A 571 29.67 -8.26 -11.50
C LEU A 571 29.72 -7.48 -10.20
N ASP A 572 30.85 -7.46 -9.49
CA ASP A 572 31.15 -6.46 -8.45
C ASP A 572 30.04 -6.25 -7.39
N ASN A 573 29.32 -7.32 -7.02
CA ASN A 573 28.35 -7.26 -5.92
C ASN A 573 29.09 -7.40 -4.59
N ASN A 574 28.82 -6.52 -3.63
CA ASN A 574 29.60 -6.43 -2.40
C ASN A 574 29.07 -7.41 -1.36
N TYR A 575 29.97 -8.27 -0.90
CA TYR A 575 29.71 -9.33 0.06
C TYR A 575 30.22 -8.90 1.45
N ASP A 576 29.48 -8.03 2.14
CA ASP A 576 29.61 -7.85 3.60
C ASP A 576 31.03 -7.56 4.12
N TYR A 577 31.71 -6.59 3.51
CA TYR A 577 32.89 -5.96 4.13
C TYR A 577 32.74 -4.45 4.00
N SER A 578 32.56 -3.78 5.14
CA SER A 578 32.55 -2.32 5.32
C SER A 578 33.84 -1.60 4.86
N HIS A 579 34.73 -2.30 4.18
CA HIS A 579 36.03 -1.84 3.69
C HIS A 579 36.19 -1.95 2.17
N GLN A 580 35.16 -2.37 1.42
CA GLN A 580 35.20 -2.32 -0.04
C GLN A 580 34.78 -0.94 -0.54
N ILE A 581 35.59 -0.36 -1.43
CA ILE A 581 35.45 1.01 -1.98
C ILE A 581 34.03 1.26 -2.56
N GLY A 582 33.36 0.24 -3.09
CA GLY A 582 32.00 0.35 -3.64
C GLY A 582 30.85 0.22 -2.64
N ALA A 583 31.08 -0.27 -1.40
CA ALA A 583 29.99 -0.46 -0.44
C ALA A 583 29.48 0.86 0.12
N THR A 584 30.39 1.78 0.44
CA THR A 584 30.06 3.15 0.88
C THR A 584 29.31 3.90 -0.22
N GLU A 585 29.79 3.82 -1.47
CA GLU A 585 29.13 4.46 -2.61
C GLU A 585 27.68 3.96 -2.78
N VAL A 586 27.44 2.65 -2.67
CA VAL A 586 26.07 2.11 -2.73
C VAL A 586 25.21 2.63 -1.58
N LYS A 587 25.72 2.66 -0.34
CA LYS A 587 24.97 3.21 0.81
C LYS A 587 24.62 4.68 0.64
N ASP A 588 25.52 5.47 0.08
CA ASP A 588 25.35 6.92 -0.08
C ASP A 588 24.35 7.29 -1.19
N HIS A 589 24.16 6.42 -2.19
CA HIS A 589 23.32 6.69 -3.36
C HIS A 589 22.00 5.89 -3.40
N ALA A 590 21.88 4.81 -2.61
CA ALA A 590 20.66 4.02 -2.54
C ALA A 590 19.59 4.69 -1.68
N GLY A 591 18.35 4.69 -2.17
CA GLY A 591 17.23 5.40 -1.56
C GLY A 591 17.00 6.74 -2.25
N LEU A 592 16.42 7.68 -1.51
CA LEU A 592 15.92 8.93 -2.07
C LEU A 592 17.05 9.84 -2.56
N GLU A 593 16.82 10.50 -3.68
CA GLU A 593 17.66 11.59 -4.16
C GLU A 593 17.45 12.86 -3.28
N PRO A 594 18.41 13.80 -3.24
CA PRO A 594 18.38 14.97 -2.35
C PRO A 594 17.09 15.79 -2.37
N ALA A 595 16.41 15.88 -3.52
CA ALA A 595 15.16 16.62 -3.68
C ALA A 595 13.93 15.98 -3.00
N TYR A 596 14.08 14.78 -2.45
CA TYR A 596 12.99 14.00 -1.83
C TYR A 596 13.33 13.49 -0.43
N MET A 597 14.51 13.81 0.10
CA MET A 597 14.95 13.38 1.44
C MET A 597 14.00 13.81 2.56
N ASP A 598 13.19 14.85 2.35
CA ASP A 598 12.13 15.26 3.28
C ASP A 598 11.11 14.15 3.56
N LEU A 599 10.88 13.25 2.61
CA LEU A 599 9.95 12.12 2.75
C LEU A 599 10.46 11.05 3.73
N GLU A 600 11.76 10.96 3.98
CA GLU A 600 12.32 9.99 4.92
C GLU A 600 11.81 10.22 6.35
N SER A 601 11.47 11.47 6.69
CA SER A 601 10.84 11.82 7.97
C SER A 601 9.49 11.15 8.21
N THR A 602 8.89 10.57 7.18
CA THR A 602 7.61 9.83 7.29
C THR A 602 7.79 8.39 7.75
N LEU A 603 9.00 7.83 7.66
CA LEU A 603 9.32 6.50 8.19
C LEU A 603 9.24 6.52 9.72
N GLY A 604 8.68 5.46 10.30
CA GLY A 604 8.52 5.34 11.76
C GLY A 604 7.45 6.25 12.38
N LYS A 605 6.82 7.15 11.60
CA LYS A 605 5.58 7.80 12.02
C LYS A 605 4.45 6.77 11.95
N ASN A 606 4.25 6.06 13.06
CA ASN A 606 2.95 5.44 13.30
C ASN A 606 1.89 6.54 13.26
N ASP A 607 0.66 6.24 12.83
CA ASP A 607 -0.47 7.16 12.98
C ASP A 607 -0.65 7.41 14.47
N LEU A 608 -0.01 8.47 14.94
CA LEU A 608 0.02 8.82 16.35
C LEU A 608 -1.37 9.33 16.71
N PRO A 609 -1.85 9.03 17.93
CA PRO A 609 -3.17 9.45 18.35
C PRO A 609 -3.25 10.97 18.28
N VAL A 610 -4.01 11.49 17.32
CA VAL A 610 -4.41 12.89 17.35
C VAL A 610 -5.66 12.95 18.23
N CYS A 611 -5.49 13.36 19.48
CA CYS A 611 -6.62 13.65 20.34
C CYS A 611 -7.26 14.94 19.80
N LYS A 612 -8.44 14.82 19.17
CA LYS A 612 -9.27 15.96 18.74
C LYS A 612 -10.47 16.04 19.68
N THR A 613 -10.42 16.91 20.68
CA THR A 613 -11.65 17.39 21.34
C THR A 613 -12.14 18.63 20.61
N LYS A 614 -13.38 19.08 20.88
CA LYS A 614 -14.03 20.19 20.14
C LYS A 614 -13.20 21.48 20.05
N ASP A 615 -12.25 21.67 20.97
CA ASP A 615 -11.47 22.92 21.11
C ASP A 615 -9.93 22.72 21.14
N ILE A 616 -9.38 21.49 21.08
CA ILE A 616 -7.92 21.24 21.12
C ILE A 616 -7.51 20.06 20.22
N VAL A 617 -6.40 20.21 19.49
CA VAL A 617 -5.70 19.16 18.74
C VAL A 617 -4.34 18.90 19.40
N MET A 618 -4.14 17.73 20.01
CA MET A 618 -2.80 17.27 20.42
C MET A 618 -2.24 16.32 19.38
N MET A 619 -1.09 16.67 18.78
CA MET A 619 -0.25 15.76 17.99
C MET A 619 0.91 15.30 18.87
N THR A 620 1.04 14.00 19.08
CA THR A 620 2.21 13.44 19.80
C THR A 620 3.10 12.71 18.79
N GLU A 621 4.40 12.98 18.71
CA GLU A 621 5.35 12.09 18.04
C GLU A 621 5.93 11.09 19.05
N PHE A 622 5.70 9.79 18.86
CA PHE A 622 6.32 8.73 19.67
C PHE A 622 7.23 7.89 18.77
N ARG A 623 8.53 7.89 19.10
CA ARG A 623 9.46 6.85 18.69
C ARG A 623 9.35 5.68 19.67
N ASP A 624 9.07 4.49 19.15
CA ASP A 624 9.32 3.14 19.69
C ASP A 624 9.68 2.93 21.18
N GLU A 625 8.91 3.48 22.13
CA GLU A 625 8.90 3.00 23.52
C GLU A 625 7.46 2.86 24.03
N ALA A 626 6.71 1.94 23.39
CA ALA A 626 5.34 1.62 23.75
C ALA A 626 5.16 0.98 25.14
N GLU A 627 6.24 0.75 25.90
CA GLU A 627 6.18 0.18 27.27
C GLU A 627 6.19 1.24 28.39
N ALA A 628 6.44 2.51 28.08
CA ALA A 628 6.62 3.53 29.13
C ALA A 628 5.33 4.21 29.59
N VAL A 629 4.30 4.33 28.74
CA VAL A 629 3.10 5.14 29.04
C VAL A 629 1.86 4.27 29.22
N GLN A 630 1.29 4.30 30.42
CA GLN A 630 0.18 3.42 30.80
C GLN A 630 -1.21 4.05 30.60
N LYS A 631 -1.33 5.38 30.69
CA LYS A 631 -2.61 6.11 30.62
C LYS A 631 -2.41 7.61 30.36
N TYR A 632 -3.37 8.22 29.65
CA TYR A 632 -3.55 9.68 29.55
C TYR A 632 -4.88 10.08 30.20
N GLU A 633 -4.88 11.20 30.94
CA GLU A 633 -6.11 11.88 31.36
C GLU A 633 -6.06 13.34 30.89
N CYS A 634 -7.13 13.79 30.24
CA CYS A 634 -7.32 15.18 29.85
C CYS A 634 -8.70 15.61 30.34
N HIS A 635 -8.74 16.56 31.26
CA HIS A 635 -9.99 17.11 31.81
C HIS A 635 -9.90 18.62 31.81
N GLN A 636 -11.01 19.31 31.52
CA GLN A 636 -11.10 20.75 31.69
C GLN A 636 -11.17 21.08 33.18
N SER A 637 -10.23 21.87 33.70
CA SER A 637 -10.34 22.37 35.08
C SER A 637 -11.40 23.47 35.16
N ALA A 638 -11.94 23.70 36.37
CA ALA A 638 -12.87 24.79 36.65
C ALA A 638 -12.29 26.19 36.37
N GLU A 639 -10.98 26.29 36.15
CA GLU A 639 -10.24 27.53 35.89
C GLU A 639 -9.88 27.69 34.40
N GLY A 640 -10.36 26.80 33.51
CA GLY A 640 -10.06 26.85 32.08
C GLY A 640 -8.67 26.33 31.69
N VAL A 641 -8.00 25.63 32.59
CA VAL A 641 -6.70 24.98 32.36
C VAL A 641 -6.93 23.50 32.02
N TRP A 642 -6.16 22.96 31.07
CA TRP A 642 -6.25 21.56 30.64
C TRP A 642 -5.01 20.78 31.10
N PRO A 643 -5.01 20.20 32.32
CA PRO A 643 -3.92 19.35 32.77
C PRO A 643 -3.83 18.08 31.90
N VAL A 644 -2.64 17.81 31.39
CA VAL A 644 -2.30 16.53 30.74
C VAL A 644 -1.59 15.68 31.76
N VAL A 645 -2.23 14.61 32.23
CA VAL A 645 -1.64 13.71 33.22
C VAL A 645 -1.04 12.50 32.50
N VAL A 646 0.25 12.25 32.73
CA VAL A 646 0.99 11.14 32.12
C VAL A 646 1.40 10.14 33.19
N HIS A 647 0.99 8.89 33.02
CA HIS A 647 1.38 7.78 33.90
C HIS A 647 2.54 6.99 33.28
N ALA A 648 3.74 7.12 33.86
CA ALA A 648 4.96 6.47 33.38
C ALA A 648 5.43 5.30 34.25
N ALA A 649 5.97 4.23 33.64
CA ALA A 649 6.58 3.11 34.34
C ALA A 649 7.81 3.55 35.17
N SER A 650 7.99 2.96 36.36
CA SER A 650 9.03 3.34 37.31
C SER A 650 10.43 2.96 36.82
N GLY A 651 11.14 3.86 36.16
CA GLY A 651 12.55 3.66 35.79
C GLY A 651 13.24 4.81 35.06
N ASN A 652 12.54 5.54 34.17
CA ASN A 652 13.14 6.57 33.30
C ASN A 652 12.45 7.95 33.43
N ARG A 653 12.18 8.38 34.66
CA ARG A 653 11.18 9.44 34.96
C ARG A 653 11.55 10.88 34.58
N MET A 654 12.83 11.26 34.54
CA MET A 654 13.20 12.69 34.31
C MET A 654 13.74 12.97 32.92
N THR A 655 14.54 12.06 32.35
CA THR A 655 15.19 12.27 31.04
C THR A 655 14.17 12.33 29.90
N VAL A 656 13.12 11.50 29.97
CA VAL A 656 12.04 11.48 28.97
C VAL A 656 11.21 12.76 29.02
N TRP A 657 10.90 13.27 30.21
CA TRP A 657 10.12 14.50 30.38
C TRP A 657 10.86 15.76 29.92
N ASP A 658 12.14 15.89 30.26
CA ASP A 658 12.93 17.06 29.88
C ASP A 658 13.20 17.11 28.36
N GLU A 659 13.23 15.96 27.66
CA GLU A 659 13.21 15.91 26.20
C GLU A 659 11.82 16.21 25.62
N TRP A 660 10.75 15.70 26.23
CA TRP A 660 9.36 15.98 25.81
C TRP A 660 9.01 17.47 25.89
N MET A 661 9.34 18.14 26.99
CA MET A 661 9.02 19.56 27.18
C MET A 661 9.68 20.44 26.13
N LYS A 662 10.85 20.07 25.58
CA LYS A 662 11.48 20.83 24.48
C LYS A 662 10.59 20.86 23.23
N THR A 663 9.84 19.79 22.99
CA THR A 663 8.91 19.67 21.86
C THR A 663 7.64 20.51 22.06
N PHE A 664 7.14 20.62 23.31
CA PHE A 664 5.96 21.41 23.67
C PHE A 664 6.23 22.89 23.98
N MET A 665 7.48 23.34 23.90
CA MET A 665 7.84 24.76 24.04
C MET A 665 7.80 25.51 22.70
N GLN A 666 7.64 24.80 21.57
CA GLN A 666 7.52 25.40 20.25
C GLN A 666 6.13 25.15 19.64
N PRO A 667 5.58 26.10 18.87
CA PRO A 667 4.34 25.87 18.16
C PRO A 667 4.51 24.72 17.16
N PRO A 668 3.51 23.82 17.04
CA PRO A 668 3.62 22.69 16.11
C PRO A 668 3.69 23.17 14.66
N PRO A 669 4.38 22.44 13.77
CA PRO A 669 4.33 22.70 12.34
C PRO A 669 2.87 22.72 11.85
N GLY A 670 2.43 23.85 11.28
CA GLY A 670 1.05 24.02 10.81
C GLY A 670 0.10 24.79 11.74
N ALA A 671 0.58 25.39 12.83
CA ALA A 671 -0.23 26.28 13.67
C ALA A 671 -0.81 27.45 12.85
N GLU A 672 -2.12 27.70 12.98
CA GLU A 672 -2.81 28.77 12.23
C GLU A 672 -2.24 30.15 12.55
N LYS A 673 -2.19 31.01 11.53
CA LYS A 673 -1.71 32.39 11.66
C LYS A 673 -2.70 33.19 12.51
N GLY A 674 -2.39 33.36 13.80
CA GLY A 674 -3.26 34.00 14.80
C GLY A 674 -3.59 33.11 16.01
N ALA A 675 -3.18 31.84 16.01
CA ALA A 675 -3.27 30.98 17.17
C ALA A 675 -2.37 31.51 18.31
N THR A 676 -2.91 31.58 19.52
CA THR A 676 -2.12 31.91 20.71
C THR A 676 -1.48 30.63 21.22
N TRP A 677 -0.15 30.55 21.14
CA TRP A 677 0.59 29.45 21.75
C TRP A 677 0.74 29.72 23.24
N VAL A 678 0.18 28.83 24.06
CA VAL A 678 0.37 28.84 25.50
C VAL A 678 1.44 27.78 25.81
N PRO A 679 2.65 28.17 26.22
CA PRO A 679 3.66 27.19 26.61
C PRO A 679 3.15 26.42 27.82
N MET A 680 3.31 25.10 27.80
CA MET A 680 2.99 24.27 28.97
C MET A 680 3.95 24.65 30.11
N GLU A 681 3.41 25.05 31.26
CA GLU A 681 4.21 25.35 32.44
C GLU A 681 4.31 24.08 33.31
N ARG A 682 5.54 23.70 33.66
CA ARG A 682 5.80 22.55 34.56
C ARG A 682 5.47 22.97 36.00
N ILE A 683 4.51 22.31 36.63
CA ILE A 683 4.02 22.68 37.99
C ILE A 683 4.49 21.69 39.10
N HIS A 684 5.56 20.90 38.90
CA HIS A 684 6.15 19.86 39.80
C HIS A 684 5.91 20.04 41.35
N ASP A 685 5.75 19.02 42.22
CA ASP A 685 6.08 17.58 42.15
C ASP A 685 5.43 16.64 43.23
N TYR A 686 5.43 15.33 42.92
CA TYR A 686 5.39 14.07 43.68
C TYR A 686 4.47 13.81 44.90
N GLN A 687 3.36 13.07 44.65
CA GLN A 687 3.00 11.85 45.41
C GLN A 687 2.41 10.78 44.45
N ASN A 688 2.72 9.50 44.67
CA ASN A 688 2.08 8.33 44.04
C ASN A 688 2.25 8.09 42.53
N GLY A 689 3.35 8.52 41.91
CA GLY A 689 3.69 8.08 40.54
C GLY A 689 2.90 8.75 39.42
N VAL A 690 2.43 9.98 39.66
CA VAL A 690 1.72 10.82 38.68
C VAL A 690 2.55 12.08 38.42
N VAL A 691 2.82 12.39 37.14
CA VAL A 691 3.40 13.67 36.70
C VAL A 691 2.26 14.52 36.14
N ARG A 692 2.15 15.77 36.63
CA ARG A 692 1.13 16.76 36.22
C ARG A 692 1.76 17.88 35.42
#